data_AF-A0A6L7UZZ2-F1
#
_entry.id   AF-A0A6L7UZZ2-F1
#
_cell.length_a   1.000
_cell.length_b   1.000
_cell.length_c   1.000
_cell.angle_alpha   90.00
_cell.angle_beta   90.00
_cell.angle_gamma   90.00
#
_symmetry.space_group_name_H-M   'P 1'
#
loop_
_entity.id
_entity.type
_entity.pdbx_description
1 polymer ?
#
loop_
_entity_poly.entity_id
_entity_poly.type
_entity_poly.pdbx_seq_one_letter_code
_entity_poly.pdbx_strand_id
1 'polypeptide(L)'
;MRSSAVTTSEFDLSVLEQLTGAYDASVVEDPIYAFWEDQGWFQPTDPSLSPFQGEMPQAEGIPQDDAEPFTVIMPPPNVTGVLHLGHAVTLTIEDALIRWHRMLGEPTLWLPGLDHAGIATQSVVEQQLAREGMTRHDLGREAFEERVWDWVGVTRPRITAQARRMGASCDWERTAFTLDPTPRAAVRKTFVDLFKGGKIYRGARIINWDPQMLTALSDVEVEYEEEEGKLWHVRYPFVDERGNDLDDGVVIATTRPETIPADVAIAVHPDSERWQPHLGRRVRLPLRGFNRLIPLVADSAVDLEFGTGALKITPGHDQLDFEIGERHGLEPIRVVDWDGTMTAEAGLYAGMDRDEARTLVAQHLEEDGYLVETETHVHNVGHSQRSGVVVEPLVSNQWFVDTDDLAAEAARVVREGEVQIVPERSTSVYLQWMDNIRPWCISRQLWWGHRIPAWYCRCCDGDQIITGDDGQITIDEGARPIVEMTDPTECPWCDDADLVQDPDVLDTWFSSGLWTHSTLGWPETTDDLSRFYPSSVMETGYDILFFWVARMIMMGCYNMGEPPFHTVYLHGLVRDAQGRKMSKSLDNVIDPLEKADQYGMDALRFTLATGSTPGNDMRLTDERLEGSRNFANKLWNGAKFVLGEIANAEVSSPPAPRGEMPKAEGGSPLEDRWILSRLQAVTDSVDELLRQFQLGEAGRQIQDFLWGEFFDWYVEASKVRLRNGDASPLPVLTEVLDGGLRLLHPWMPFVTEAIWQQLRPHLGKAAGSTALIGARYPQPGDRPRDPEAEASFGAVQEIVTAVRQVRADYRVQAGQWAEAYVLPQDDVAQAVSASAPIVEVLSRARPLTIVSERGEAPTEQIASAVLPAAEVILPLGGLVDLEQERARLSKDLEGIVKRLRGAEAKLANEGFRAKAPPDVVKQAEELAADLQRQQADLESRIGALG
;
A
#
# COMPACT_ATOMS: atom_id res chain seq x y z
N MET A 1 12.06 -16.52 37.34
CA MET A 1 12.73 -17.84 37.56
C MET A 1 12.15 -18.89 36.63
N ARG A 2 12.71 -18.99 35.42
CA ARG A 2 12.74 -20.22 34.60
C ARG A 2 14.03 -20.16 33.79
N SER A 3 15.10 -20.66 34.43
CA SER A 3 16.32 -21.06 33.75
C SER A 3 16.15 -22.55 33.47
N SER A 4 15.69 -22.86 32.27
CA SER A 4 15.87 -24.19 31.68
C SER A 4 16.66 -23.94 30.41
N ALA A 5 17.91 -24.38 30.40
CA ALA A 5 18.74 -24.40 29.21
C ALA A 5 17.94 -25.07 28.08
N VAL A 6 17.61 -24.29 27.05
CA VAL A 6 17.11 -24.79 25.78
C VAL A 6 18.25 -25.61 25.22
N THR A 7 18.12 -26.93 25.33
CA THR A 7 18.90 -27.84 24.51
C THR A 7 18.36 -27.63 23.10
N THR A 8 19.21 -27.14 22.20
CA THR A 8 18.95 -27.06 20.76
C THR A 8 18.53 -28.45 20.28
N SER A 9 17.23 -28.74 20.26
CA SER A 9 16.73 -29.82 19.42
C SER A 9 16.92 -29.36 18.00
N GLU A 10 17.77 -30.04 17.23
CA GLU A 10 17.84 -29.86 15.79
C GLU A 10 16.40 -29.96 15.25
N PHE A 11 15.88 -28.85 14.76
CA PHE A 11 14.58 -28.84 14.09
C PHE A 11 14.72 -29.71 12.85
N ASP A 12 13.83 -30.68 12.69
CA ASP A 12 13.94 -31.71 11.67
C ASP A 12 13.59 -31.16 10.28
N LEU A 13 14.57 -30.55 9.62
CA LEU A 13 14.49 -30.15 8.21
C LEU A 13 14.58 -31.37 7.26
N SER A 14 14.42 -32.62 7.73
CA SER A 14 14.42 -33.81 6.87
C SER A 14 13.31 -33.80 5.82
N VAL A 15 12.23 -33.04 6.04
CA VAL A 15 11.21 -32.79 4.99
C VAL A 15 11.82 -32.09 3.77
N LEU A 16 12.90 -31.32 3.96
CA LEU A 16 13.63 -30.64 2.90
C LEU A 16 14.81 -31.47 2.35
N GLU A 17 15.17 -32.63 2.95
CA GLU A 17 16.43 -33.36 2.69
C GLU A 17 16.68 -33.74 1.23
N GLN A 18 15.65 -33.76 0.38
CA GLN A 18 15.82 -33.87 -1.06
C GLN A 18 14.78 -33.01 -1.80
N LEU A 19 15.26 -32.07 -2.62
CA LEU A 19 14.43 -31.37 -3.61
C LEU A 19 13.91 -32.39 -4.63
N THR A 20 12.70 -32.92 -4.44
CA THR A 20 12.07 -33.88 -5.34
C THR A 20 10.83 -33.27 -6.00
N GLY A 21 10.38 -33.85 -7.12
CA GLY A 21 9.17 -33.37 -7.81
C GLY A 21 9.25 -31.92 -8.30
N ALA A 22 8.07 -31.30 -8.38
CA ALA A 22 7.86 -29.86 -8.57
C ALA A 22 7.78 -29.17 -7.19
N TYR A 23 7.96 -27.85 -7.14
CA TYR A 23 7.86 -27.10 -5.89
C TYR A 23 6.42 -27.14 -5.35
N ASP A 24 6.28 -27.53 -4.09
CA ASP A 24 5.01 -27.56 -3.37
C ASP A 24 5.12 -26.66 -2.14
N ALA A 25 4.56 -25.45 -2.25
CA ALA A 25 4.56 -24.44 -1.20
C ALA A 25 3.93 -24.96 0.10
N SER A 26 2.87 -25.78 0.01
CA SER A 26 2.12 -26.26 1.17
C SER A 26 2.93 -27.17 2.10
N VAL A 27 4.02 -27.75 1.60
CA VAL A 27 4.92 -28.62 2.36
C VAL A 27 6.16 -27.87 2.84
N VAL A 28 6.51 -26.75 2.21
CA VAL A 28 7.79 -26.06 2.42
C VAL A 28 7.66 -24.82 3.31
N GLU A 29 6.61 -24.02 3.14
CA GLU A 29 6.53 -22.68 3.75
C GLU A 29 6.37 -22.73 5.28
N ASP A 30 5.41 -23.50 5.79
CA ASP A 30 5.12 -23.59 7.23
C ASP A 30 6.31 -24.12 8.07
N PRO A 31 7.01 -25.21 7.68
CA PRO A 31 8.19 -25.69 8.42
C PRO A 31 9.34 -24.68 8.45
N ILE A 32 9.55 -23.94 7.37
CA ILE A 32 10.59 -22.91 7.30
C ILE A 32 10.25 -21.73 8.21
N TYR A 33 8.99 -21.30 8.23
CA TYR A 33 8.55 -20.25 9.14
C TYR A 33 8.81 -20.63 10.60
N ALA A 34 8.39 -21.84 10.98
CA ALA A 34 8.60 -22.37 12.32
C ALA A 34 10.09 -22.45 12.67
N PHE A 35 10.94 -22.90 11.73
CA PHE A 35 12.38 -22.90 11.89
C PHE A 35 12.94 -21.50 12.19
N TRP A 36 12.51 -20.47 11.46
CA TRP A 36 13.01 -19.12 11.72
C TRP A 36 12.59 -18.59 13.09
N GLU A 37 11.31 -18.79 13.42
CA GLU A 37 10.74 -18.32 14.68
C GLU A 37 11.35 -19.03 15.89
N ASP A 38 11.40 -20.37 15.88
CA ASP A 38 11.89 -21.16 17.01
C ASP A 38 13.37 -20.93 17.29
N GLN A 39 14.13 -20.50 16.26
CA GLN A 39 15.53 -20.11 16.41
C GLN A 39 15.69 -18.63 16.76
N GLY A 40 14.65 -17.80 16.74
CA GLY A 40 14.73 -16.38 17.14
C GLY A 40 15.23 -15.42 16.07
N TRP A 41 15.21 -15.81 14.78
CA TRP A 41 15.74 -14.97 13.68
C TRP A 41 14.99 -13.64 13.45
N PHE A 42 13.85 -13.45 14.10
CA PHE A 42 13.03 -12.24 13.99
C PHE A 42 13.38 -11.17 15.03
N GLN A 43 14.11 -11.55 16.08
CA GLN A 43 14.55 -10.63 17.12
C GLN A 43 15.61 -9.67 16.57
N PRO A 44 15.71 -8.44 17.12
CA PRO A 44 16.76 -7.52 16.73
C PRO A 44 18.13 -8.11 17.03
N THR A 45 19.11 -7.77 16.19
CA THR A 45 20.45 -8.34 16.29
C THR A 45 21.25 -7.79 17.46
N ASP A 46 20.72 -6.81 18.23
CA ASP A 46 21.39 -6.09 19.31
C ASP A 46 21.49 -6.93 20.60
N PRO A 47 22.68 -7.46 20.97
CA PRO A 47 22.83 -8.36 22.10
C PRO A 47 22.61 -7.66 23.45
N SER A 48 22.54 -6.32 23.48
CA SER A 48 22.17 -5.58 24.68
C SER A 48 20.64 -5.57 24.90
N LEU A 49 19.85 -5.71 23.83
CA LEU A 49 18.39 -5.64 23.82
C LEU A 49 17.67 -6.93 23.39
N SER A 50 18.45 -7.93 22.98
CA SER A 50 17.97 -9.20 22.46
C SER A 50 18.61 -10.38 23.19
N PRO A 51 17.83 -11.35 23.67
CA PRO A 51 18.37 -12.60 24.21
C PRO A 51 18.92 -13.50 23.10
N PHE A 52 18.71 -13.18 21.82
CA PHE A 52 19.19 -13.95 20.69
C PHE A 52 20.71 -14.01 20.67
N GLN A 53 21.26 -15.23 20.61
CA GLN A 53 22.70 -15.48 20.51
C GLN A 53 23.09 -16.08 19.14
N GLY A 54 22.22 -15.97 18.14
CA GLY A 54 22.46 -16.63 16.86
C GLY A 54 23.49 -15.94 15.97
N GLU A 55 23.81 -16.61 14.86
CA GLU A 55 24.85 -16.24 13.91
C GLU A 55 24.34 -15.20 12.91
N MET A 56 24.23 -13.94 13.35
CA MET A 56 23.87 -12.81 12.49
C MET A 56 25.13 -12.22 11.81
N PRO A 57 25.01 -11.68 10.59
CA PRO A 57 26.11 -10.94 9.97
C PRO A 57 26.38 -9.67 10.79
N GLN A 58 27.65 -9.30 10.93
CA GLN A 58 28.02 -7.99 11.46
C GLN A 58 28.31 -7.04 10.31
N ALA A 59 27.82 -5.80 10.42
CA ALA A 59 28.23 -4.72 9.51
C ALA A 59 29.76 -4.60 9.49
N GLU A 60 30.35 -4.57 8.30
CA GLU A 60 31.81 -4.60 8.15
C GLU A 60 32.46 -3.34 8.75
N GLY A 61 33.30 -3.53 9.77
CA GLY A 61 34.09 -2.46 10.36
C GLY A 61 33.34 -1.56 11.35
N ILE A 62 32.08 -1.87 11.70
CA ILE A 62 31.27 -1.10 12.65
C ILE A 62 30.87 -2.03 13.81
N PRO A 63 31.30 -1.75 15.06
CA PRO A 63 30.78 -2.45 16.23
C PRO A 63 29.26 -2.32 16.28
N GLN A 64 28.58 -3.39 16.67
CA GLN A 64 27.13 -3.44 16.49
C GLN A 64 26.38 -2.46 17.41
N ASP A 65 26.91 -2.17 18.60
CA ASP A 65 26.40 -1.15 19.51
C ASP A 65 26.49 0.26 18.91
N ASP A 66 27.44 0.48 17.97
CA ASP A 66 27.66 1.75 17.28
C ASP A 66 26.92 1.83 15.92
N ALA A 67 26.38 0.70 15.42
CA ALA A 67 25.67 0.66 14.15
C ALA A 67 24.29 1.32 14.28
N GLU A 68 23.90 2.12 13.30
CA GLU A 68 22.56 2.72 13.22
C GLU A 68 21.52 1.61 12.98
N PRO A 69 20.43 1.54 13.77
CA PRO A 69 19.43 0.52 13.59
C PRO A 69 18.49 0.85 12.43
N PHE A 70 18.05 -0.20 11.73
CA PHE A 70 16.96 -0.11 10.78
C PHE A 70 15.64 -0.53 11.43
N THR A 71 14.83 0.45 11.80
CA THR A 71 13.56 0.24 12.52
C THR A 71 12.37 0.52 11.61
N VAL A 72 11.42 -0.41 11.59
CA VAL A 72 10.10 -0.26 10.97
C VAL A 72 9.05 -0.59 12.02
N ILE A 73 8.00 0.23 12.10
CA ILE A 73 6.88 -0.01 13.02
C ILE A 73 5.65 -0.29 12.19
N MET A 74 5.14 -1.52 12.32
CA MET A 74 4.03 -2.02 11.51
C MET A 74 2.78 -1.16 11.74
N PRO A 75 2.09 -0.72 10.67
CA PRO A 75 0.73 -0.19 10.74
C PRO A 75 -0.17 -1.19 11.45
N PRO A 76 -0.68 -0.88 12.66
CA PRO A 76 -1.34 -1.87 13.48
C PRO A 76 -2.69 -2.24 12.85
N PRO A 77 -2.91 -3.50 12.42
CA PRO A 77 -4.20 -3.88 11.86
C PRO A 77 -5.33 -3.72 12.89
N ASN A 78 -6.47 -3.24 12.41
CA ASN A 78 -7.66 -3.07 13.24
C ASN A 78 -8.22 -4.43 13.67
N VAL A 79 -8.60 -4.58 14.94
CA VAL A 79 -9.23 -5.80 15.49
C VAL A 79 -10.70 -5.99 15.05
N THR A 80 -10.98 -5.89 13.75
CA THR A 80 -12.33 -5.97 13.15
C THR A 80 -12.61 -7.23 12.34
N GLY A 81 -11.68 -8.18 12.28
CA GLY A 81 -11.89 -9.46 11.59
C GLY A 81 -10.61 -10.09 11.06
N VAL A 82 -10.56 -10.32 9.75
CA VAL A 82 -9.45 -10.97 9.04
C VAL A 82 -8.67 -9.98 8.19
N LEU A 83 -7.40 -10.29 7.92
CA LEU A 83 -6.57 -9.55 6.99
C LEU A 83 -7.02 -9.75 5.54
N HIS A 84 -6.63 -8.82 4.68
CA HIS A 84 -6.93 -8.79 3.24
C HIS A 84 -5.68 -8.42 2.45
N LEU A 85 -5.73 -8.49 1.11
CA LEU A 85 -4.56 -8.23 0.25
C LEU A 85 -3.84 -6.88 0.50
N GLY A 86 -4.55 -5.81 0.90
CA GLY A 86 -3.89 -4.57 1.33
C GLY A 86 -2.89 -4.78 2.48
N HIS A 87 -3.24 -5.56 3.50
CA HIS A 87 -2.33 -5.93 4.58
C HIS A 87 -1.18 -6.81 4.08
N ALA A 88 -1.43 -7.69 3.11
CA ALA A 88 -0.39 -8.51 2.52
C ALA A 88 0.67 -7.67 1.78
N VAL A 89 0.28 -6.54 1.16
CA VAL A 89 1.23 -5.58 0.57
C VAL A 89 2.12 -4.97 1.64
N THR A 90 1.54 -4.39 2.70
CA THR A 90 2.28 -3.84 3.85
C THR A 90 3.30 -4.85 4.37
N LEU A 91 2.84 -6.04 4.76
CA LEU A 91 3.71 -7.08 5.30
C LEU A 91 4.81 -7.49 4.32
N THR A 92 4.52 -7.54 3.02
CA THR A 92 5.52 -7.91 2.01
C THR A 92 6.62 -6.85 1.89
N ILE A 93 6.24 -5.57 1.83
CA ILE A 93 7.18 -4.47 1.63
C ILE A 93 8.03 -4.26 2.87
N GLU A 94 7.41 -4.20 4.05
CA GLU A 94 8.12 -4.06 5.33
C GLU A 94 9.09 -5.23 5.56
N ASP A 95 8.62 -6.47 5.36
CA ASP A 95 9.45 -7.66 5.55
C ASP A 95 10.60 -7.75 4.55
N ALA A 96 10.41 -7.29 3.30
CA ALA A 96 11.48 -7.24 2.32
C ALA A 96 12.60 -6.25 2.74
N LEU A 97 12.22 -5.05 3.20
CA LEU A 97 13.19 -4.08 3.74
C LEU A 97 13.91 -4.66 4.96
N ILE A 98 13.17 -5.23 5.90
CA ILE A 98 13.73 -5.81 7.13
C ILE A 98 14.68 -6.95 6.84
N ARG A 99 14.33 -7.89 5.94
CA ARG A 99 15.23 -8.97 5.54
C ARG A 99 16.49 -8.45 4.86
N TRP A 100 16.36 -7.47 3.97
CA TRP A 100 17.52 -6.86 3.30
C TRP A 100 18.48 -6.23 4.31
N HIS A 101 17.99 -5.33 5.18
CA HIS A 101 18.82 -4.67 6.19
C HIS A 101 19.39 -5.66 7.22
N ARG A 102 18.64 -6.69 7.61
CA ARG A 102 19.12 -7.77 8.49
C ARG A 102 20.28 -8.53 7.84
N MET A 103 20.17 -8.85 6.55
CA MET A 103 21.23 -9.51 5.80
C MET A 103 22.42 -8.58 5.51
N LEU A 104 22.26 -7.25 5.54
CA LEU A 104 23.38 -6.29 5.54
C LEU A 104 24.15 -6.30 6.87
N GLY A 105 23.59 -6.88 7.93
CA GLY A 105 24.18 -6.95 9.25
C GLY A 105 23.84 -5.74 10.14
N GLU A 106 22.80 -4.98 9.79
CA GLU A 106 22.31 -3.86 10.58
C GLU A 106 21.37 -4.34 11.70
N PRO A 107 21.37 -3.67 12.87
CA PRO A 107 20.37 -3.93 13.91
C PRO A 107 18.96 -3.64 13.38
N THR A 108 18.16 -4.68 13.16
CA THR A 108 16.81 -4.54 12.58
C THR A 108 15.73 -4.76 13.61
N LEU A 109 14.79 -3.82 13.73
CA LEU A 109 13.57 -4.02 14.50
C LEU A 109 12.36 -3.82 13.59
N TRP A 110 11.54 -4.85 13.45
CA TRP A 110 10.19 -4.71 12.91
C TRP A 110 9.19 -4.98 14.02
N LEU A 111 8.56 -3.92 14.52
CA LEU A 111 7.66 -3.99 15.67
C LEU A 111 6.23 -4.26 15.21
N PRO A 112 5.64 -5.42 15.54
CA PRO A 112 4.24 -5.71 15.22
C PRO A 112 3.30 -5.17 16.29
N GLY A 113 2.05 -4.94 15.92
CA GLY A 113 1.00 -4.74 16.90
C GLY A 113 -0.37 -4.54 16.30
N LEU A 114 -1.34 -4.21 17.15
CA LEU A 114 -2.76 -4.21 16.80
C LEU A 114 -3.46 -2.97 17.33
N ASP A 115 -4.44 -2.50 16.57
CA ASP A 115 -5.24 -1.34 16.93
C ASP A 115 -6.61 -1.79 17.46
N HIS A 116 -7.02 -1.22 18.60
CA HIS A 116 -8.34 -1.38 19.18
C HIS A 116 -9.45 -0.84 18.27
N ALA A 117 -9.12 0.10 17.37
CA ALA A 117 -9.96 0.61 16.30
C ALA A 117 -11.33 1.18 16.75
N GLY A 118 -11.44 1.62 18.00
CA GLY A 118 -12.58 2.34 18.59
C GLY A 118 -13.94 1.99 17.97
N ILE A 119 -14.45 2.92 17.16
CA ILE A 119 -15.74 2.85 16.46
C ILE A 119 -15.91 1.57 15.61
N ALA A 120 -14.86 1.12 14.92
CA ALA A 120 -14.93 0.02 14.00
C ALA A 120 -15.10 -1.32 14.73
N THR A 121 -14.40 -1.50 15.85
CA THR A 121 -14.55 -2.70 16.70
C THR A 121 -15.88 -2.69 17.44
N GLN A 122 -16.28 -1.52 17.98
CA GLN A 122 -17.57 -1.36 18.64
C GLN A 122 -18.73 -1.68 17.68
N SER A 123 -18.70 -1.19 16.44
CA SER A 123 -19.72 -1.49 15.42
C SER A 123 -19.83 -2.99 15.12
N VAL A 124 -18.71 -3.72 15.05
CA VAL A 124 -18.72 -5.18 14.84
C VAL A 124 -19.43 -5.90 15.99
N VAL A 125 -19.17 -5.49 17.24
CA VAL A 125 -19.81 -6.10 18.42
C VAL A 125 -21.28 -5.71 18.51
N GLU A 126 -21.64 -4.47 18.21
CA GLU A 126 -23.04 -4.03 18.15
C GLU A 126 -23.84 -4.78 17.09
N GLN A 127 -23.25 -5.07 15.92
CA GLN A 127 -23.89 -5.92 14.91
C GLN A 127 -24.11 -7.36 15.40
N GLN A 128 -23.25 -7.88 16.27
CA GLN A 128 -23.46 -9.19 16.90
C GLN A 128 -24.61 -9.13 17.90
N LEU A 129 -24.66 -8.10 18.74
CA LEU A 129 -25.75 -7.88 19.70
C LEU A 129 -27.10 -7.68 19.00
N ALA A 130 -27.13 -6.95 17.88
CA ALA A 130 -28.34 -6.74 17.09
C ALA A 130 -28.92 -8.07 16.56
N ARG A 131 -28.05 -9.03 16.19
CA ARG A 131 -28.48 -10.40 15.80
C ARG A 131 -29.03 -11.20 16.98
N GLU A 132 -28.65 -10.84 18.21
CA GLU A 132 -29.16 -11.38 19.47
C GLU A 132 -30.42 -10.64 19.94
N GLY A 133 -30.86 -9.59 19.23
CA GLY A 133 -32.02 -8.76 19.59
C GLY A 133 -31.75 -7.82 20.76
N MET A 134 -30.49 -7.47 21.01
CA MET A 134 -30.03 -6.61 22.09
C MET A 134 -29.27 -5.39 21.55
N THR A 135 -29.19 -4.35 22.35
CA THR A 135 -28.36 -3.16 22.13
C THR A 135 -27.27 -3.06 23.21
N ARG A 136 -26.26 -2.21 23.00
CA ARG A 136 -25.28 -1.92 24.07
C ARG A 136 -25.95 -1.38 25.34
N HIS A 137 -27.02 -0.61 25.20
CA HIS A 137 -27.74 0.01 26.32
C HIS A 137 -28.47 -1.02 27.18
N ASP A 138 -28.94 -2.12 26.60
CA ASP A 138 -29.55 -3.23 27.35
C ASP A 138 -28.53 -3.94 28.26
N LEU A 139 -27.23 -3.93 27.90
CA LEU A 139 -26.16 -4.55 28.68
C LEU A 139 -25.58 -3.62 29.75
N GLY A 140 -25.51 -2.33 29.45
CA GLY A 140 -24.69 -1.38 30.21
C GLY A 140 -23.21 -1.46 29.84
N ARG A 141 -22.47 -0.41 30.21
CA ARG A 141 -21.09 -0.18 29.75
C ARG A 141 -20.12 -1.31 30.12
N GLU A 142 -20.09 -1.73 31.38
CA GLU A 142 -19.12 -2.72 31.87
C GLU A 142 -19.26 -4.07 31.14
N ALA A 143 -20.49 -4.58 31.02
CA ALA A 143 -20.78 -5.83 30.33
C ALA A 143 -20.54 -5.72 28.80
N PHE A 144 -20.80 -4.55 28.21
CA PHE A 144 -20.45 -4.30 26.82
C PHE A 144 -18.93 -4.32 26.60
N GLU A 145 -18.15 -3.64 27.44
CA GLU A 145 -16.68 -3.65 27.35
C GLU A 145 -16.10 -5.07 27.50
N GLU A 146 -16.65 -5.89 28.41
CA GLU A 146 -16.29 -7.31 28.54
C GLU A 146 -16.52 -8.08 27.22
N ARG A 147 -17.67 -7.86 26.58
CA ARG A 147 -18.00 -8.46 25.27
C ARG A 147 -17.02 -8.05 24.17
N VAL A 148 -16.56 -6.81 24.19
CA VAL A 148 -15.54 -6.33 23.24
C VAL A 148 -14.19 -6.98 23.52
N TRP A 149 -13.80 -7.15 24.79
CA TRP A 149 -12.58 -7.88 25.16
C TRP A 149 -12.61 -9.36 24.74
N ASP A 150 -13.76 -10.03 24.84
CA ASP A 150 -13.94 -11.38 24.31
C ASP A 150 -13.69 -11.44 22.80
N TRP A 151 -14.23 -10.47 22.05
CA TRP A 151 -13.99 -10.35 20.62
C TRP A 151 -12.51 -10.12 20.29
N VAL A 152 -11.83 -9.25 21.05
CA VAL A 152 -10.39 -9.03 20.94
C VAL A 152 -9.62 -10.32 21.19
N GLY A 153 -9.98 -11.10 22.21
CA GLY A 153 -9.36 -12.38 22.55
C GLY A 153 -9.42 -13.42 21.43
N VAL A 154 -10.45 -13.38 20.58
CA VAL A 154 -10.58 -14.26 19.40
C VAL A 154 -9.86 -13.69 18.17
N THR A 155 -9.87 -12.36 18.02
CA THR A 155 -9.40 -11.69 16.80
C THR A 155 -7.90 -11.53 16.76
N ARG A 156 -7.24 -11.18 17.88
CA ARG A 156 -5.78 -11.00 17.90
C ARG A 156 -5.02 -12.26 17.45
N PRO A 157 -5.28 -13.47 18.02
CA PRO A 157 -4.55 -14.68 17.61
C PRO A 157 -4.78 -15.01 16.14
N ARG A 158 -5.96 -14.69 15.59
CA ARG A 158 -6.27 -14.91 14.19
C ARG A 158 -5.44 -14.01 13.27
N ILE A 159 -5.40 -12.71 13.56
CA ILE A 159 -4.60 -11.75 12.78
C ILE A 159 -3.12 -12.13 12.83
N THR A 160 -2.61 -12.44 14.02
CA THR A 160 -1.23 -12.91 14.19
C THR A 160 -0.97 -14.18 13.37
N ALA A 161 -1.85 -15.19 13.42
CA ALA A 161 -1.69 -16.41 12.63
C ALA A 161 -1.69 -16.15 11.11
N GLN A 162 -2.53 -15.23 10.62
CA GLN A 162 -2.53 -14.84 9.19
C GLN A 162 -1.22 -14.16 8.80
N ALA A 163 -0.72 -13.22 9.60
CA ALA A 163 0.55 -12.55 9.35
C ALA A 163 1.75 -13.51 9.37
N ARG A 164 1.73 -14.51 10.27
CA ARG A 164 2.71 -15.60 10.30
C ARG A 164 2.71 -16.45 9.04
N ARG A 165 1.53 -16.89 8.59
CA ARG A 165 1.38 -17.60 7.31
C ARG A 165 1.83 -16.76 6.11
N MET A 166 1.74 -15.43 6.21
CA MET A 166 2.29 -14.49 5.21
C MET A 166 3.81 -14.31 5.26
N GLY A 167 4.50 -14.96 6.18
CA GLY A 167 5.96 -14.96 6.27
C GLY A 167 6.55 -13.72 6.93
N ALA A 168 5.76 -12.98 7.72
CA ALA A 168 6.23 -11.80 8.44
C ALA A 168 7.34 -12.16 9.46
N SER A 169 8.55 -11.62 9.29
CA SER A 169 9.71 -11.78 10.19
C SER A 169 9.82 -10.68 11.26
N CYS A 170 8.68 -10.21 11.78
CA CYS A 170 8.60 -9.22 12.86
C CYS A 170 8.84 -9.83 14.24
N ASP A 171 9.27 -9.00 15.19
CA ASP A 171 9.53 -9.44 16.56
C ASP A 171 8.22 -9.62 17.33
N TRP A 172 7.69 -10.84 17.32
CA TRP A 172 6.44 -11.18 17.98
C TRP A 172 6.49 -11.07 19.52
N GLU A 173 7.67 -11.09 20.13
CA GLU A 173 7.79 -10.91 21.59
C GLU A 173 7.50 -9.46 21.99
N ARG A 174 7.69 -8.52 21.06
CA ARG A 174 7.43 -7.08 21.23
C ARG A 174 6.05 -6.65 20.70
N THR A 175 5.15 -7.61 20.46
CA THR A 175 3.80 -7.29 19.97
C THR A 175 3.07 -6.35 20.92
N ALA A 176 2.64 -5.19 20.41
CA ALA A 176 1.91 -4.19 21.18
C ALA A 176 0.42 -4.14 20.81
N PHE A 177 -0.41 -3.67 21.75
CA PHE A 177 -1.79 -3.24 21.48
C PHE A 177 -2.04 -1.85 22.03
N THR A 178 -2.81 -1.04 21.31
CA THR A 178 -3.12 0.35 21.68
C THR A 178 -3.72 0.53 23.08
N LEU A 179 -4.45 -0.45 23.62
CA LEU A 179 -4.97 -0.41 25.01
C LEU A 179 -4.11 -1.19 26.03
N ASP A 180 -2.89 -1.56 25.69
CA ASP A 180 -1.95 -2.13 26.67
C ASP A 180 -1.48 -1.07 27.68
N PRO A 181 -0.97 -1.45 28.86
CA PRO A 181 -0.63 -0.51 29.92
C PRO A 181 0.31 0.63 29.49
N THR A 182 1.34 0.33 28.68
CA THR A 182 2.33 1.34 28.24
C THR A 182 1.73 2.32 27.23
N PRO A 183 1.11 1.89 26.10
CA PRO A 183 0.37 2.81 25.23
C PRO A 183 -0.74 3.60 25.94
N ARG A 184 -1.43 3.04 26.93
CA ARG A 184 -2.40 3.79 27.75
C ARG A 184 -1.76 4.90 28.57
N ALA A 185 -0.60 4.65 29.17
CA ALA A 185 0.16 5.66 29.89
C ALA A 185 0.64 6.79 28.95
N ALA A 186 1.07 6.44 27.74
CA ALA A 186 1.46 7.38 26.69
C ALA A 186 0.30 8.31 26.30
N VAL A 187 -0.87 7.73 26.02
CA VAL A 187 -2.09 8.49 25.69
C VAL A 187 -2.44 9.46 26.79
N ARG A 188 -2.45 8.99 28.05
CA ARG A 188 -2.75 9.85 29.20
C ARG A 188 -1.74 10.99 29.33
N LYS A 189 -0.44 10.71 29.21
CA LYS A 189 0.59 11.74 29.29
C LYS A 189 0.46 12.78 28.19
N THR A 190 0.25 12.36 26.95
CA THR A 190 0.06 13.28 25.82
C THR A 190 -1.16 14.18 26.07
N PHE A 191 -2.28 13.61 26.53
CA PHE A 191 -3.48 14.38 26.85
C PHE A 191 -3.22 15.41 27.96
N VAL A 192 -2.60 14.99 29.06
CA VAL A 192 -2.27 15.87 30.20
C VAL A 192 -1.33 17.00 29.77
N ASP A 193 -0.29 16.69 28.99
CA ASP A 193 0.70 17.67 28.55
C ASP A 193 0.09 18.68 27.57
N LEU A 194 -0.70 18.22 26.60
CA LEU A 194 -1.40 19.12 25.67
C LEU A 194 -2.44 19.99 26.38
N PHE A 195 -3.19 19.43 27.34
CA PHE A 195 -4.16 20.18 28.12
C PHE A 195 -3.49 21.26 28.99
N LYS A 196 -2.45 20.89 29.74
CA LYS A 196 -1.66 21.84 30.55
C LYS A 196 -0.92 22.86 29.68
N GLY A 197 -0.59 22.50 28.45
CA GLY A 197 -0.03 23.38 27.42
C GLY A 197 -1.05 24.30 26.73
N GLY A 198 -2.35 24.22 27.08
CA GLY A 198 -3.41 25.01 26.46
C GLY A 198 -3.77 24.62 25.02
N LYS A 199 -3.29 23.45 24.56
CA LYS A 199 -3.53 22.93 23.21
C LYS A 199 -4.74 22.01 23.13
N ILE A 200 -5.20 21.48 24.26
CA ILE A 200 -6.50 20.80 24.35
C ILE A 200 -7.48 21.73 25.05
N TYR A 201 -8.65 21.89 24.44
CA TYR A 201 -9.75 22.65 25.01
C TYR A 201 -11.08 21.94 24.77
N ARG A 202 -12.10 22.41 25.49
CA ARG A 202 -13.48 21.94 25.36
C ARG A 202 -14.35 23.11 24.93
N GLY A 203 -15.24 22.91 23.97
CA GLY A 203 -16.12 23.97 23.50
C GLY A 203 -17.21 23.47 22.56
N ALA A 204 -18.24 24.28 22.39
CA ALA A 204 -19.31 24.04 21.43
C ALA A 204 -18.82 24.34 20.01
N ARG A 205 -18.82 23.32 19.14
CA ARG A 205 -18.63 23.48 17.70
C ARG A 205 -19.62 22.60 16.97
N ILE A 206 -19.84 22.90 15.70
CA ILE A 206 -20.50 21.95 14.83
C ILE A 206 -19.57 20.79 14.49
N ILE A 207 -20.12 19.60 14.62
CA ILE A 207 -19.44 18.33 14.38
C ILE A 207 -20.20 17.55 13.33
N ASN A 208 -19.48 16.70 12.60
CA ASN A 208 -20.10 15.65 11.81
C ASN A 208 -20.63 14.59 12.77
N TRP A 209 -21.93 14.30 12.74
CA TRP A 209 -22.56 13.31 13.61
C TRP A 209 -23.12 12.14 12.80
N ASP A 210 -22.86 10.92 13.27
CA ASP A 210 -23.49 9.71 12.76
C ASP A 210 -24.76 9.41 13.58
N PRO A 211 -25.98 9.68 13.06
CA PRO A 211 -27.22 9.48 13.80
C PRO A 211 -27.54 8.00 14.06
N GLN A 212 -26.90 7.08 13.34
CA GLN A 212 -27.10 5.65 13.54
C GLN A 212 -26.15 5.10 14.62
N MET A 213 -24.88 5.48 14.59
CA MET A 213 -23.88 5.05 15.58
C MET A 213 -23.87 5.92 16.85
N LEU A 214 -24.57 7.06 16.82
CA LEU A 214 -24.68 8.05 17.89
C LEU A 214 -23.31 8.54 18.36
N THR A 215 -22.49 9.01 17.41
CA THR A 215 -21.13 9.47 17.71
C THR A 215 -20.64 10.54 16.75
N ALA A 216 -19.76 11.40 17.26
CA ALA A 216 -19.03 12.38 16.45
C ALA A 216 -18.06 11.69 15.48
N LEU A 217 -17.93 12.25 14.28
CA LEU A 217 -16.98 11.89 13.25
C LEU A 217 -16.01 13.05 13.03
N SER A 218 -14.75 12.74 12.75
CA SER A 218 -13.82 13.74 12.23
C SER A 218 -14.11 14.05 10.76
N ASP A 219 -13.67 15.20 10.25
CA ASP A 219 -13.87 15.60 8.84
C ASP A 219 -13.36 14.55 7.84
N VAL A 220 -12.32 13.81 8.23
CA VAL A 220 -11.69 12.78 7.39
C VAL A 220 -12.47 11.46 7.38
N GLU A 221 -13.42 11.26 8.30
CA GLU A 221 -14.31 10.07 8.36
C GLU A 221 -15.60 10.24 7.54
N VAL A 222 -15.74 11.37 6.84
CA VAL A 222 -16.89 11.69 5.97
C VAL A 222 -16.50 11.48 4.49
N GLU A 223 -17.23 10.61 3.80
CA GLU A 223 -17.08 10.35 2.37
C GLU A 223 -18.17 11.10 1.58
N TYR A 224 -17.77 11.86 0.56
CA TYR A 224 -18.71 12.65 -0.23
C TYR A 224 -19.10 11.91 -1.52
N GLU A 225 -20.40 11.79 -1.75
CA GLU A 225 -20.97 11.20 -2.96
C GLU A 225 -21.85 12.22 -3.70
N GLU A 226 -21.77 12.25 -5.04
CA GLU A 226 -22.65 13.07 -5.86
C GLU A 226 -24.05 12.47 -5.89
N GLU A 227 -25.04 13.19 -5.35
CA GLU A 227 -26.43 12.77 -5.32
C GLU A 227 -27.35 13.76 -6.03
N GLU A 228 -28.35 13.22 -6.74
CA GLU A 228 -29.43 14.02 -7.32
C GLU A 228 -30.48 14.33 -6.24
N GLY A 229 -30.48 15.57 -5.76
CA GLY A 229 -31.43 16.10 -4.79
C GLY A 229 -32.34 17.17 -5.37
N LYS A 230 -32.99 17.93 -4.47
CA LYS A 230 -33.82 19.09 -4.80
C LYS A 230 -33.25 20.35 -4.17
N LEU A 231 -33.41 21.47 -4.87
CA LEU A 231 -33.13 22.81 -4.38
C LEU A 231 -34.45 23.59 -4.30
N TRP A 232 -34.84 23.96 -3.08
CA TRP A 232 -36.08 24.69 -2.81
C TRP A 232 -35.80 26.18 -2.69
N HIS A 233 -36.53 26.98 -3.46
CA HIS A 233 -36.48 28.43 -3.39
C HIS A 233 -37.60 28.96 -2.50
N VAL A 234 -37.25 29.50 -1.34
CA VAL A 234 -38.21 29.85 -0.28
C VAL A 234 -38.19 31.35 0.00
N ARG A 235 -39.36 31.98 -0.02
CA ARG A 235 -39.52 33.42 0.25
C ARG A 235 -39.77 33.68 1.74
N TYR A 236 -38.92 34.52 2.31
CA TYR A 236 -39.01 35.09 3.66
C TYR A 236 -39.57 36.51 3.56
N PRO A 237 -40.83 36.75 3.98
CA PRO A 237 -41.44 38.07 3.83
C PRO A 237 -40.76 39.09 4.75
N PHE A 238 -40.53 40.31 4.25
CA PHE A 238 -40.11 41.41 5.10
C PHE A 238 -41.23 41.79 6.07
N VAL A 239 -40.88 42.37 7.21
CA VAL A 239 -41.87 42.92 8.14
C VAL A 239 -41.79 44.44 8.28
N ASP A 240 -42.94 45.07 8.55
CA ASP A 240 -43.02 46.49 8.93
C ASP A 240 -42.56 46.73 10.39
N GLU A 241 -42.54 47.99 10.83
CA GLU A 241 -42.17 48.35 12.22
C GLU A 241 -43.08 47.73 13.29
N ARG A 242 -44.30 47.32 12.91
CA ARG A 242 -45.30 46.68 13.78
C ARG A 242 -45.23 45.15 13.71
N GLY A 243 -44.36 44.59 12.87
CA GLY A 243 -44.18 43.15 12.69
C GLY A 243 -45.16 42.49 11.72
N ASN A 244 -45.89 43.26 10.91
CA ASN A 244 -46.78 42.71 9.87
C ASN A 244 -46.00 42.36 8.61
N ASP A 245 -46.39 41.28 7.95
CA ASP A 245 -45.75 40.81 6.73
C ASP A 245 -46.04 41.75 5.56
N LEU A 246 -45.01 41.96 4.74
CA LEU A 246 -45.07 42.68 3.49
C LEU A 246 -45.13 41.68 2.33
N ASP A 247 -45.68 42.13 1.19
CA ASP A 247 -45.79 41.30 -0.02
C ASP A 247 -44.41 40.94 -0.60
N ASP A 248 -43.41 41.80 -0.39
CA ASP A 248 -42.02 41.61 -0.83
C ASP A 248 -41.16 40.93 0.26
N GLY A 249 -40.10 40.25 -0.16
CA GLY A 249 -39.28 39.43 0.73
C GLY A 249 -37.95 39.00 0.12
N VAL A 250 -37.15 38.32 0.92
CA VAL A 250 -35.90 37.71 0.46
C VAL A 250 -36.20 36.27 0.08
N VAL A 251 -35.78 35.84 -1.11
CA VAL A 251 -35.85 34.44 -1.51
C VAL A 251 -34.49 33.82 -1.24
N ILE A 252 -34.44 32.67 -0.58
CA ILE A 252 -33.23 31.85 -0.40
C ILE A 252 -33.33 30.57 -1.22
N ALA A 253 -32.21 29.93 -1.48
CA ALA A 253 -32.14 28.58 -2.04
C ALA A 253 -31.57 27.63 -0.97
N THR A 254 -32.22 26.49 -0.72
CA THR A 254 -31.76 25.50 0.27
C THR A 254 -32.05 24.07 -0.20
N THR A 255 -31.17 23.14 0.13
CA THR A 255 -31.37 21.68 -0.04
C THR A 255 -31.95 21.03 1.22
N ARG A 256 -32.11 21.79 2.31
CA ARG A 256 -32.53 21.28 3.63
C ARG A 256 -33.68 22.08 4.24
N PRO A 257 -34.91 22.02 3.67
CA PRO A 257 -36.05 22.77 4.21
C PRO A 257 -36.41 22.36 5.65
N GLU A 258 -36.13 21.12 6.07
CA GLU A 258 -36.31 20.64 7.45
C GLU A 258 -35.53 21.43 8.50
N THR A 259 -34.49 22.15 8.09
CA THR A 259 -33.68 22.99 8.99
C THR A 259 -34.20 24.43 9.10
N ILE A 260 -35.19 24.84 8.30
CA ILE A 260 -35.79 26.19 8.39
C ILE A 260 -36.31 26.54 9.80
N PRO A 261 -36.90 25.61 10.58
CA PRO A 261 -37.23 25.85 11.99
C PRO A 261 -36.03 26.25 12.87
N ALA A 262 -34.78 26.11 12.40
CA ALA A 262 -33.56 26.55 13.09
C ALA A 262 -33.01 27.90 12.60
N ASP A 263 -33.61 28.52 11.58
CA ASP A 263 -33.07 29.76 11.02
C ASP A 263 -33.05 30.89 12.06
N VAL A 264 -31.91 31.56 12.15
CA VAL A 264 -31.70 32.70 13.06
C VAL A 264 -31.30 33.98 12.35
N ALA A 265 -30.94 33.93 11.07
CA ALA A 265 -30.73 35.09 10.20
C ALA A 265 -30.86 34.68 8.73
N ILE A 266 -30.93 35.67 7.85
CA ILE A 266 -30.62 35.52 6.43
C ILE A 266 -29.35 36.32 6.16
N ALA A 267 -28.34 35.74 5.52
CA ALA A 267 -27.13 36.44 5.12
C ALA A 267 -27.15 36.76 3.63
N VAL A 268 -26.60 37.92 3.28
CA VAL A 268 -26.39 38.36 1.89
C VAL A 268 -24.96 38.85 1.75
N HIS A 269 -24.40 38.74 0.55
CA HIS A 269 -23.06 39.28 0.31
C HIS A 269 -23.05 40.81 0.46
N PRO A 270 -22.04 41.42 1.12
CA PRO A 270 -21.97 42.86 1.35
C PRO A 270 -21.97 43.69 0.05
N ASP A 271 -21.42 43.15 -1.04
CA ASP A 271 -21.38 43.83 -2.35
C ASP A 271 -22.63 43.59 -3.21
N SER A 272 -23.67 42.95 -2.68
CA SER A 272 -24.92 42.73 -3.41
C SER A 272 -25.68 44.05 -3.59
N GLU A 273 -25.66 44.61 -4.81
CA GLU A 273 -26.45 45.81 -5.16
C GLU A 273 -27.96 45.58 -4.91
N ARG A 274 -28.41 44.34 -5.07
CA ARG A 274 -29.80 43.93 -4.84
C ARG A 274 -30.19 44.01 -3.35
N TRP A 275 -29.32 43.50 -2.46
CA TRP A 275 -29.69 43.31 -1.06
C TRP A 275 -29.14 44.39 -0.10
N GLN A 276 -28.11 45.16 -0.49
CA GLN A 276 -27.56 46.26 0.30
C GLN A 276 -28.63 47.21 0.88
N PRO A 277 -29.64 47.66 0.11
CA PRO A 277 -30.67 48.57 0.64
C PRO A 277 -31.55 47.96 1.73
N HIS A 278 -31.53 46.64 1.90
CA HIS A 278 -32.39 45.89 2.80
C HIS A 278 -31.67 45.44 4.09
N LEU A 279 -30.36 45.67 4.22
CA LEU A 279 -29.58 45.29 5.40
C LEU A 279 -30.14 45.91 6.68
N GLY A 280 -30.20 45.11 7.75
CA GLY A 280 -30.79 45.51 9.03
C GLY A 280 -32.33 45.45 9.08
N ARG A 281 -33.00 45.13 7.96
CA ARG A 281 -34.42 44.74 7.99
C ARG A 281 -34.57 43.36 8.65
N ARG A 282 -35.78 43.09 9.13
CA ARG A 282 -36.17 41.77 9.64
C ARG A 282 -37.09 41.09 8.64
N VAL A 283 -37.00 39.77 8.60
CA VAL A 283 -37.91 38.90 7.85
C VAL A 283 -38.60 37.94 8.80
N ARG A 284 -39.80 37.49 8.45
CA ARG A 284 -40.51 36.45 9.20
C ARG A 284 -40.07 35.08 8.71
N LEU A 285 -39.90 34.17 9.65
CA LEU A 285 -39.68 32.76 9.37
C LEU A 285 -40.94 32.14 8.73
N PRO A 286 -40.88 31.63 7.49
CA PRO A 286 -42.05 31.34 6.68
C PRO A 286 -42.67 29.96 6.99
N LEU A 287 -42.91 29.63 8.25
CA LEU A 287 -43.51 28.35 8.65
C LEU A 287 -44.69 28.51 9.61
N ARG A 288 -45.71 27.66 9.43
CA ARG A 288 -46.88 27.59 10.33
C ARG A 288 -46.44 27.35 11.77
N GLY A 289 -47.05 28.09 12.70
CA GLY A 289 -46.75 27.97 14.12
C GLY A 289 -45.50 28.74 14.57
N PHE A 290 -44.70 29.28 13.65
CA PHE A 290 -43.53 30.11 13.97
C PHE A 290 -43.86 31.59 13.78
N ASN A 291 -43.55 32.40 14.80
CA ASN A 291 -43.69 33.86 14.77
C ASN A 291 -42.34 34.59 14.88
N ARG A 292 -41.24 33.86 14.73
CA ARG A 292 -39.88 34.40 14.90
C ARG A 292 -39.54 35.36 13.76
N LEU A 293 -38.99 36.51 14.14
CA LEU A 293 -38.44 37.51 13.23
C LEU A 293 -36.92 37.41 13.28
N ILE A 294 -36.30 37.24 12.12
CA ILE A 294 -34.85 37.07 12.00
C ILE A 294 -34.24 38.23 11.20
N PRO A 295 -33.03 38.69 11.53
CA PRO A 295 -32.36 39.78 10.83
C PRO A 295 -31.83 39.37 9.46
N LEU A 296 -31.73 40.36 8.56
CA LEU A 296 -30.93 40.29 7.34
C LEU A 296 -29.52 40.88 7.61
N VAL A 297 -28.49 40.04 7.54
CA VAL A 297 -27.09 40.38 7.84
C VAL A 297 -26.22 40.37 6.58
N ALA A 298 -25.10 41.09 6.60
CA ALA A 298 -24.13 41.09 5.52
C ALA A 298 -22.92 40.22 5.89
N ASP A 299 -22.59 39.22 5.08
CA ASP A 299 -21.41 38.38 5.29
C ASP A 299 -20.72 38.05 3.97
N SER A 300 -19.40 38.19 3.91
CA SER A 300 -18.61 37.96 2.70
C SER A 300 -18.48 36.49 2.30
N ALA A 301 -18.87 35.56 3.17
CA ALA A 301 -18.86 34.14 2.84
C ALA A 301 -20.06 33.71 1.98
N VAL A 302 -21.05 34.58 1.78
CA VAL A 302 -22.18 34.32 0.89
C VAL A 302 -21.77 34.50 -0.57
N ASP A 303 -21.98 33.49 -1.40
CA ASP A 303 -21.72 33.59 -2.84
C ASP A 303 -22.71 34.55 -3.53
N LEU A 304 -22.20 35.49 -4.33
CA LEU A 304 -22.99 36.46 -5.10
C LEU A 304 -23.77 35.81 -6.26
N GLU A 305 -23.22 34.75 -6.86
CA GLU A 305 -23.72 34.11 -8.07
C GLU A 305 -24.58 32.88 -7.78
N PHE A 306 -24.45 32.27 -6.60
CA PHE A 306 -25.23 31.08 -6.21
C PHE A 306 -26.67 31.42 -5.79
N GLY A 307 -27.65 30.74 -6.40
CA GLY A 307 -29.07 30.90 -6.12
C GLY A 307 -29.54 32.36 -6.29
N THR A 308 -29.95 33.00 -5.19
CA THR A 308 -30.48 34.37 -5.17
C THR A 308 -29.48 35.40 -4.61
N GLY A 309 -28.26 34.98 -4.26
CA GLY A 309 -27.30 35.77 -3.49
C GLY A 309 -27.72 36.03 -2.05
N ALA A 310 -28.64 35.22 -1.51
CA ALA A 310 -29.10 35.22 -0.13
C ALA A 310 -29.15 33.78 0.42
N LEU A 311 -28.59 33.59 1.61
CA LEU A 311 -28.42 32.29 2.27
C LEU A 311 -29.16 32.30 3.62
N LYS A 312 -29.91 31.23 3.91
CA LYS A 312 -30.47 31.03 5.26
C LYS A 312 -29.35 30.70 6.23
N ILE A 313 -29.38 31.23 7.45
CA ILE A 313 -28.35 30.95 8.47
C ILE A 313 -28.93 30.08 9.58
N THR A 314 -28.48 28.83 9.60
CA THR A 314 -28.82 27.77 10.58
C THR A 314 -27.58 27.25 11.32
N PRO A 315 -27.03 28.00 12.29
CA PRO A 315 -25.78 27.65 12.97
C PRO A 315 -25.83 26.26 13.64
N GLY A 316 -27.02 25.75 13.98
CA GLY A 316 -27.19 24.43 14.56
C GLY A 316 -26.93 23.24 13.62
N HIS A 317 -26.93 23.43 12.29
CA HIS A 317 -27.06 22.35 11.28
C HIS A 317 -26.17 22.50 10.03
N ASP A 318 -25.35 23.55 9.95
CA ASP A 318 -24.39 23.74 8.84
C ASP A 318 -23.13 24.47 9.31
N GLN A 319 -21.96 24.03 8.83
CA GLN A 319 -20.66 24.53 9.29
C GLN A 319 -20.42 25.98 8.88
N LEU A 320 -20.74 26.33 7.63
CA LEU A 320 -20.60 27.70 7.15
C LEU A 320 -21.56 28.62 7.91
N ASP A 321 -22.79 28.16 8.15
CA ASP A 321 -23.77 28.90 8.94
C ASP A 321 -23.35 29.08 10.40
N PHE A 322 -22.66 28.10 11.00
CA PHE A 322 -22.11 28.20 12.35
C PHE A 322 -21.05 29.29 12.42
N GLU A 323 -20.09 29.29 11.50
CA GLU A 323 -19.05 30.32 11.43
C GLU A 323 -19.62 31.73 11.17
N ILE A 324 -20.63 31.85 10.30
CA ILE A 324 -21.37 33.12 10.11
C ILE A 324 -22.08 33.49 11.41
N GLY A 325 -22.72 32.53 12.08
CA GLY A 325 -23.37 32.72 13.37
C GLY A 325 -22.44 33.31 14.41
N GLU A 326 -21.23 32.76 14.57
CA GLU A 326 -20.21 33.27 15.49
C GLU A 326 -19.77 34.70 15.13
N ARG A 327 -19.54 35.00 13.84
CA ARG A 327 -19.15 36.35 13.38
C ARG A 327 -20.19 37.42 13.70
N HIS A 328 -21.47 37.05 13.70
CA HIS A 328 -22.60 37.97 13.91
C HIS A 328 -23.26 37.84 15.29
N GLY A 329 -22.77 36.96 16.17
CA GLY A 329 -23.31 36.75 17.51
C GLY A 329 -24.73 36.15 17.50
N LEU A 330 -24.99 35.19 16.62
CA LEU A 330 -26.27 34.50 16.48
C LEU A 330 -26.23 33.15 17.22
N GLU A 331 -27.19 32.94 18.13
CA GLU A 331 -27.27 31.69 18.90
C GLU A 331 -27.73 30.51 18.03
N PRO A 332 -27.08 29.33 18.13
CA PRO A 332 -27.50 28.14 17.40
C PRO A 332 -28.79 27.54 17.96
N ILE A 333 -29.68 27.06 17.08
CA ILE A 333 -30.90 26.33 17.44
C ILE A 333 -30.85 24.93 16.86
N ARG A 334 -31.02 23.90 17.71
CA ARG A 334 -30.98 22.50 17.30
C ARG A 334 -32.39 21.93 17.12
N VAL A 335 -32.76 21.64 15.86
CA VAL A 335 -34.09 21.10 15.48
C VAL A 335 -34.05 19.63 15.08
N VAL A 336 -32.88 19.07 14.84
CA VAL A 336 -32.62 17.64 14.62
C VAL A 336 -31.90 17.11 15.87
N ASP A 337 -32.40 16.02 16.43
CA ASP A 337 -31.85 15.36 17.60
C ASP A 337 -30.76 14.35 17.21
N TRP A 338 -30.09 13.79 18.22
CA TRP A 338 -28.95 12.89 18.02
C TRP A 338 -29.29 11.63 17.20
N ASP A 339 -30.52 11.13 17.22
CA ASP A 339 -30.94 9.95 16.46
C ASP A 339 -31.50 10.29 15.06
N GLY A 340 -31.43 11.56 14.66
CA GLY A 340 -31.99 12.04 13.39
C GLY A 340 -33.49 12.37 13.44
N THR A 341 -34.15 12.25 14.60
CA THR A 341 -35.53 12.71 14.78
C THR A 341 -35.60 14.21 15.04
N MET A 342 -36.75 14.84 14.80
CA MET A 342 -36.91 16.28 15.03
C MET A 342 -37.19 16.62 16.50
N THR A 343 -36.50 17.62 17.06
CA THR A 343 -36.66 18.07 18.46
C THR A 343 -37.95 18.87 18.66
N ALA A 344 -38.26 19.22 19.93
CA ALA A 344 -39.37 20.11 20.25
C ALA A 344 -39.27 21.50 19.59
N GLU A 345 -38.05 21.99 19.31
CA GLU A 345 -37.82 23.27 18.63
C GLU A 345 -38.27 23.25 17.15
N ALA A 346 -38.45 22.06 16.56
CA ALA A 346 -39.04 21.90 15.24
C ALA A 346 -40.56 22.15 15.23
N GLY A 347 -41.20 22.35 16.39
CA GLY A 347 -42.61 22.69 16.49
C GLY A 347 -43.52 21.57 15.98
N LEU A 348 -44.26 21.81 14.90
CA LEU A 348 -45.23 20.84 14.34
C LEU A 348 -44.57 19.54 13.84
N TYR A 349 -43.26 19.56 13.61
CA TYR A 349 -42.52 18.42 13.07
C TYR A 349 -41.84 17.58 14.17
N ALA A 350 -41.97 17.97 15.44
CA ALA A 350 -41.32 17.29 16.55
C ALA A 350 -41.67 15.79 16.61
N GLY A 351 -40.66 14.95 16.79
CA GLY A 351 -40.76 13.48 16.86
C GLY A 351 -40.83 12.77 15.51
N MET A 352 -40.82 13.48 14.38
CA MET A 352 -40.72 12.88 13.04
C MET A 352 -39.27 12.55 12.68
N ASP A 353 -39.07 11.60 11.79
CA ASP A 353 -37.79 11.43 11.11
C ASP A 353 -37.47 12.66 10.24
N ARG A 354 -36.19 13.04 10.11
CA ARG A 354 -35.76 14.24 9.37
C ARG A 354 -36.17 14.24 7.89
N ASP A 355 -36.22 13.09 7.22
CA ASP A 355 -36.60 13.02 5.80
C ASP A 355 -38.12 13.10 5.62
N GLU A 356 -38.87 12.56 6.58
CA GLU A 356 -40.32 12.78 6.67
C GLU A 356 -40.63 14.26 6.94
N ALA A 357 -39.90 14.87 7.87
CA ALA A 357 -40.02 16.29 8.18
C ALA A 357 -39.66 17.17 6.98
N ARG A 358 -38.59 16.85 6.25
CA ARG A 358 -38.19 17.53 5.01
C ARG A 358 -39.33 17.57 4.00
N THR A 359 -39.97 16.43 3.77
CA THR A 359 -41.09 16.31 2.85
C THR A 359 -42.27 17.17 3.31
N LEU A 360 -42.62 17.10 4.60
CA LEU A 360 -43.77 17.82 5.13
C LEU A 360 -43.55 19.33 5.23
N VAL A 361 -42.34 19.78 5.57
CA VAL A 361 -41.97 21.20 5.59
C VAL A 361 -42.08 21.79 4.19
N ALA A 362 -41.54 21.12 3.17
CA ALA A 362 -41.65 21.56 1.79
C ALA A 362 -43.12 21.68 1.34
N GLN A 363 -43.96 20.71 1.71
CA GLN A 363 -45.39 20.76 1.42
C GLN A 363 -46.08 21.96 2.10
N HIS A 364 -45.81 22.22 3.38
CA HIS A 364 -46.39 23.36 4.08
C HIS A 364 -45.95 24.71 3.49
N LEU A 365 -44.68 24.83 3.08
CA LEU A 365 -44.19 26.03 2.38
C LEU A 365 -44.93 26.29 1.07
N GLU A 366 -45.27 25.23 0.32
CA GLU A 366 -46.06 25.32 -0.90
C GLU A 366 -47.51 25.75 -0.60
N GLU A 367 -48.16 25.07 0.35
CA GLU A 367 -49.55 25.35 0.72
C GLU A 367 -49.75 26.78 1.25
N ASP A 368 -48.74 27.35 1.92
CA ASP A 368 -48.77 28.71 2.45
C ASP A 368 -48.27 29.79 1.47
N GLY A 369 -47.83 29.39 0.26
CA GLY A 369 -47.37 30.32 -0.77
C GLY A 369 -46.01 30.97 -0.47
N TYR A 370 -45.16 30.31 0.30
CA TYR A 370 -43.78 30.71 0.55
C TYR A 370 -42.78 30.00 -0.36
N LEU A 371 -43.10 28.81 -0.88
CA LEU A 371 -42.29 28.13 -1.89
C LEU A 371 -42.47 28.81 -3.26
N VAL A 372 -41.38 29.32 -3.82
CA VAL A 372 -41.36 30.03 -5.11
C VAL A 372 -41.19 29.04 -6.27
N GLU A 373 -40.19 28.18 -6.17
CA GLU A 373 -39.87 27.16 -7.16
C GLU A 373 -39.08 26.00 -6.53
N THR A 374 -39.01 24.88 -7.22
CA THR A 374 -38.20 23.71 -6.85
C THR A 374 -37.48 23.20 -8.08
N GLU A 375 -36.18 23.01 -7.95
CA GLU A 375 -35.31 22.57 -9.04
C GLU A 375 -34.60 21.27 -8.66
N THR A 376 -34.22 20.48 -9.66
CA THR A 376 -33.31 19.34 -9.45
C THR A 376 -31.89 19.88 -9.27
N HIS A 377 -31.18 19.39 -8.26
CA HIS A 377 -29.82 19.85 -7.96
C HIS A 377 -28.93 18.67 -7.58
N VAL A 378 -27.85 18.49 -8.34
CA VAL A 378 -26.82 17.51 -8.03
C VAL A 378 -25.80 18.18 -7.10
N HIS A 379 -25.55 17.58 -5.94
CA HIS A 379 -24.59 18.08 -4.97
C HIS A 379 -23.88 16.94 -4.25
N ASN A 380 -22.76 17.26 -3.62
CA ASN A 380 -21.99 16.32 -2.82
C ASN A 380 -22.61 16.18 -1.43
N VAL A 381 -23.04 14.98 -1.08
CA VAL A 381 -23.62 14.65 0.24
C VAL A 381 -22.59 13.85 1.04
N GLY A 382 -22.35 14.29 2.27
CA GLY A 382 -21.43 13.63 3.20
C GLY A 382 -22.06 12.41 3.86
N HIS A 383 -21.41 11.26 3.73
CA HIS A 383 -21.79 9.99 4.31
C HIS A 383 -20.75 9.52 5.32
N SER A 384 -21.20 8.87 6.39
CA SER A 384 -20.30 8.21 7.33
C SER A 384 -19.58 7.08 6.62
N GLN A 385 -18.24 7.10 6.60
CA GLN A 385 -17.43 6.02 6.02
C GLN A 385 -17.78 4.63 6.60
N ARG A 386 -18.36 4.58 7.82
CA ARG A 386 -18.59 3.34 8.56
C ARG A 386 -20.02 2.82 8.38
N SER A 387 -21.02 3.64 8.65
CA SER A 387 -22.43 3.22 8.56
C SER A 387 -23.01 3.42 7.16
N GLY A 388 -22.43 4.32 6.37
CA GLY A 388 -22.96 4.75 5.08
C GLY A 388 -24.17 5.67 5.19
N VAL A 389 -24.57 6.12 6.39
CA VAL A 389 -25.69 7.07 6.53
C VAL A 389 -25.24 8.50 6.25
N VAL A 390 -26.17 9.34 5.79
CA VAL A 390 -25.94 10.79 5.64
C VAL A 390 -25.61 11.40 6.99
N VAL A 391 -24.43 12.02 7.07
CA VAL A 391 -23.91 12.72 8.25
C VAL A 391 -24.80 13.90 8.59
N GLU A 392 -25.08 14.08 9.88
CA GLU A 392 -25.79 15.26 10.38
C GLU A 392 -24.79 16.25 10.99
N PRO A 393 -24.65 17.47 10.48
CA PRO A 393 -23.89 18.49 11.17
C PRO A 393 -24.67 18.94 12.42
N LEU A 394 -24.12 18.76 13.62
CA LEU A 394 -24.78 19.14 14.87
C LEU A 394 -23.85 19.95 15.76
N VAL A 395 -24.38 20.95 16.47
CA VAL A 395 -23.63 21.64 17.52
C VAL A 395 -23.51 20.74 18.74
N SER A 396 -22.28 20.46 19.14
CA SER A 396 -21.94 19.65 20.30
C SER A 396 -20.77 20.24 21.07
N ASN A 397 -20.82 20.14 22.40
CA ASN A 397 -19.66 20.40 23.23
C ASN A 397 -18.73 19.18 23.18
N GLN A 398 -17.50 19.36 22.67
CA GLN A 398 -16.53 18.29 22.43
C GLN A 398 -15.13 18.74 22.84
N TRP A 399 -14.21 17.78 22.95
CA TRP A 399 -12.79 18.01 23.17
C TRP A 399 -12.06 18.17 21.84
N PHE A 400 -11.27 19.23 21.73
CA PHE A 400 -10.50 19.55 20.53
C PHE A 400 -9.02 19.71 20.85
N VAL A 401 -8.17 19.31 19.90
CA VAL A 401 -6.76 19.72 19.84
C VAL A 401 -6.67 20.92 18.91
N ASP A 402 -6.11 22.02 19.41
CA ASP A 402 -5.61 23.12 18.57
C ASP A 402 -4.38 22.63 17.79
N THR A 403 -4.54 22.56 16.47
CA THR A 403 -3.57 21.96 15.57
C THR A 403 -2.54 22.94 15.05
N ASP A 404 -2.70 24.26 15.23
CA ASP A 404 -1.95 25.26 14.47
C ASP A 404 -0.43 25.10 14.62
N ASP A 405 0.09 25.17 15.85
CA ASP A 405 1.53 25.01 16.11
C ASP A 405 2.04 23.60 15.78
N LEU A 406 1.22 22.58 16.08
CA LEU A 406 1.58 21.18 15.86
C LEU A 406 1.72 20.89 14.36
N ALA A 407 0.82 21.47 13.56
CA ALA A 407 0.79 21.34 12.13
C ALA A 407 1.91 22.12 11.45
N ALA A 408 2.20 23.33 11.94
CA ALA A 408 3.31 24.14 11.46
C ALA A 408 4.65 23.40 11.63
N GLU A 409 4.88 22.76 12.78
CA GLU A 409 6.10 21.99 13.03
C GLU A 409 6.17 20.72 12.17
N ALA A 410 5.06 19.99 12.05
CA ALA A 410 4.99 18.81 11.19
C ALA A 410 5.19 19.15 9.70
N ALA A 411 4.70 20.30 9.24
CA ALA A 411 4.99 20.82 7.91
C ALA A 411 6.45 21.25 7.75
N ARG A 412 7.06 21.84 8.80
CA ARG A 412 8.47 22.26 8.79
C ARG A 412 9.41 21.08 8.56
N VAL A 413 9.30 20.02 9.35
CA VAL A 413 10.22 18.86 9.27
C VAL A 413 10.18 18.17 7.90
N VAL A 414 9.02 18.12 7.26
CA VAL A 414 8.90 17.61 5.88
C VAL A 414 9.48 18.60 4.86
N ARG A 415 9.19 19.90 5.01
CA ARG A 415 9.67 20.94 4.08
C ARG A 415 11.19 21.12 4.11
N GLU A 416 11.81 20.90 5.26
CA GLU A 416 13.27 20.97 5.46
C GLU A 416 13.99 19.65 5.16
N GLY A 417 13.25 18.57 4.88
CA GLY A 417 13.80 17.28 4.49
C GLY A 417 14.29 16.39 5.64
N GLU A 418 13.94 16.73 6.89
CA GLU A 418 14.14 15.83 8.04
C GLU A 418 13.27 14.58 7.93
N VAL A 419 12.09 14.72 7.30
CA VAL A 419 11.21 13.62 6.89
C VAL A 419 11.04 13.64 5.38
N GLN A 420 11.42 12.55 4.71
CA GLN A 420 11.24 12.37 3.27
C GLN A 420 9.98 11.56 2.97
N ILE A 421 9.18 11.96 1.97
CA ILE A 421 8.00 11.20 1.55
C ILE A 421 8.24 10.61 0.15
N VAL A 422 8.07 9.29 0.05
CA VAL A 422 8.21 8.52 -1.20
C VAL A 422 6.83 8.04 -1.64
N PRO A 423 6.38 8.34 -2.88
CA PRO A 423 7.06 9.15 -3.89
C PRO A 423 7.01 10.66 -3.59
N GLU A 424 8.03 11.40 -4.04
CA GLU A 424 8.21 12.84 -3.76
C GLU A 424 6.98 13.71 -4.09
N ARG A 425 6.19 13.33 -5.11
CA ARG A 425 4.96 14.03 -5.48
C ARG A 425 3.96 14.16 -4.31
N SER A 426 3.95 13.19 -3.39
CA SER A 426 3.05 13.16 -2.23
C SER A 426 3.40 14.22 -1.17
N THR A 427 4.61 14.78 -1.21
CA THR A 427 5.02 15.88 -0.32
C THR A 427 4.12 17.10 -0.46
N SER A 428 3.77 17.46 -1.70
CA SER A 428 2.88 18.61 -1.95
C SER A 428 1.48 18.40 -1.38
N VAL A 429 0.96 17.18 -1.50
CA VAL A 429 -0.34 16.75 -0.98
C VAL A 429 -0.35 16.79 0.55
N TYR A 430 0.72 16.30 1.18
CA TYR A 430 0.91 16.39 2.63
C TYR A 430 0.94 17.84 3.12
N LEU A 431 1.80 18.68 2.53
CA LEU A 431 1.97 20.07 2.96
C LEU A 431 0.69 20.88 2.80
N GLN A 432 -0.02 20.72 1.67
CA GLN A 432 -1.32 21.39 1.46
C GLN A 432 -2.33 21.01 2.55
N TRP A 433 -2.35 19.75 2.98
CA TRP A 433 -3.23 19.33 4.06
C TRP A 433 -2.83 19.92 5.41
N MET A 434 -1.53 19.92 5.73
CA MET A 434 -1.02 20.54 6.96
C MET A 434 -1.30 22.04 7.03
N ASP A 435 -1.22 22.75 5.90
CA ASP A 435 -1.46 24.20 5.84
C ASP A 435 -2.94 24.58 6.01
N ASN A 436 -3.88 23.62 5.86
CA ASN A 436 -5.33 23.85 5.91
C ASN A 436 -6.05 23.01 6.99
N ILE A 437 -5.29 22.37 7.88
CA ILE A 437 -5.85 21.53 8.93
C ILE A 437 -6.66 22.37 9.93
N ARG A 438 -7.82 21.83 10.32
CA ARG A 438 -8.73 22.41 11.31
C ARG A 438 -8.48 21.80 12.70
N PRO A 439 -8.95 22.46 13.78
CA PRO A 439 -8.92 21.88 15.12
C PRO A 439 -9.49 20.46 15.13
N TRP A 440 -8.73 19.54 15.70
CA TRP A 440 -9.05 18.12 15.63
C TRP A 440 -9.97 17.72 16.77
N CYS A 441 -11.20 17.30 16.45
CA CYS A 441 -12.12 16.72 17.42
C CYS A 441 -11.61 15.36 17.93
N ILE A 442 -11.25 15.28 19.21
CA ILE A 442 -10.62 14.10 19.82
C ILE A 442 -11.55 13.31 20.74
N SER A 443 -12.73 13.81 21.11
CA SER A 443 -13.72 13.04 21.87
C SER A 443 -14.64 12.24 20.96
N ARG A 444 -15.14 11.11 21.48
CA ARG A 444 -16.08 10.19 20.84
C ARG A 444 -17.04 9.64 21.90
N GLN A 445 -18.34 9.61 21.57
CA GLN A 445 -19.41 9.08 22.43
C GLN A 445 -19.52 7.55 22.32
N LEU A 446 -18.37 6.87 22.39
CA LEU A 446 -18.24 5.42 22.32
C LEU A 446 -17.94 4.87 23.72
N TRP A 447 -18.10 3.56 23.90
CA TRP A 447 -17.75 2.90 25.15
C TRP A 447 -16.39 2.21 25.05
N TRP A 448 -16.01 1.78 23.85
CA TRP A 448 -14.73 1.15 23.57
C TRP A 448 -13.65 2.18 23.16
N GLY A 449 -12.57 2.27 23.93
CA GLY A 449 -11.43 3.14 23.65
C GLY A 449 -10.74 3.66 24.91
N HIS A 450 -9.82 4.61 24.74
CA HIS A 450 -9.18 5.28 25.85
C HIS A 450 -10.15 6.29 26.47
N ARG A 451 -10.68 6.03 27.67
CA ARG A 451 -11.49 7.03 28.39
C ARG A 451 -10.72 8.33 28.57
N ILE A 452 -11.36 9.46 28.32
CA ILE A 452 -10.75 10.78 28.48
C ILE A 452 -10.31 10.94 29.94
N PRO A 453 -9.03 11.27 30.22
CA PRO A 453 -8.53 11.42 31.58
C PRO A 453 -8.85 12.82 32.13
N ALA A 454 -10.14 13.16 32.15
CA ALA A 454 -10.68 14.38 32.75
C ALA A 454 -11.76 14.01 33.78
N TRP A 455 -11.72 14.64 34.95
CA TRP A 455 -12.69 14.43 36.03
C TRP A 455 -13.40 15.73 36.39
N TYR A 456 -14.65 15.64 36.79
CA TYR A 456 -15.48 16.78 37.17
C TYR A 456 -16.04 16.57 38.57
N CYS A 457 -16.16 17.64 39.35
CA CYS A 457 -16.64 17.55 40.72
C CYS A 457 -18.14 17.84 40.79
N ARG A 458 -18.95 16.89 41.26
CA ARG A 458 -20.41 17.08 41.38
C ARG A 458 -20.79 18.22 42.34
N CYS A 459 -19.97 18.47 43.36
CA CYS A 459 -20.17 19.57 44.29
C CYS A 459 -19.92 20.94 43.63
N CYS A 460 -18.90 21.05 42.79
CA CYS A 460 -18.50 22.30 42.15
C CYS A 460 -19.24 22.59 40.84
N ASP A 461 -19.62 21.56 40.09
CA ASP A 461 -20.09 21.64 38.72
C ASP A 461 -21.45 20.92 38.54
N GLY A 462 -22.20 20.71 39.62
CA GLY A 462 -23.43 19.91 39.63
C GLY A 462 -24.49 20.34 38.62
N ASP A 463 -24.66 21.63 38.38
CA ASP A 463 -25.59 22.17 37.36
C ASP A 463 -25.15 21.85 35.92
N GLN A 464 -23.88 21.47 35.73
CA GLN A 464 -23.25 21.17 34.44
C GLN A 464 -22.99 19.67 34.25
N ILE A 465 -23.36 18.83 35.22
CA ILE A 465 -23.24 17.37 35.15
C ILE A 465 -24.66 16.79 35.18
N ILE A 466 -25.16 16.44 34.01
CA ILE A 466 -26.52 15.93 33.84
C ILE A 466 -26.46 14.41 33.86
N THR A 467 -27.24 13.79 34.74
CA THR A 467 -27.46 12.33 34.75
C THR A 467 -28.86 12.05 34.20
N GLY A 468 -28.94 11.38 33.04
CA GLY A 468 -30.19 10.94 32.43
C GLY A 468 -30.90 9.85 33.24
N ASP A 469 -32.17 9.60 32.93
CA ASP A 469 -32.99 8.57 33.58
C ASP A 469 -32.43 7.14 33.38
N ASP A 470 -31.66 6.94 32.31
CA ASP A 470 -30.94 5.72 31.96
C ASP A 470 -29.53 5.63 32.60
N GLY A 471 -29.17 6.61 33.44
CA GLY A 471 -27.87 6.70 34.09
C GLY A 471 -26.75 7.27 33.21
N GLN A 472 -27.04 7.68 31.97
CA GLN A 472 -26.03 8.32 31.12
C GLN A 472 -25.64 9.68 31.68
N ILE A 473 -24.35 9.97 31.65
CA ILE A 473 -23.80 11.24 32.12
C ILE A 473 -23.51 12.10 30.90
N THR A 474 -23.94 13.36 30.93
CA THR A 474 -23.55 14.39 29.96
C THR A 474 -22.88 15.52 30.75
N ILE A 475 -21.75 16.00 30.23
CA ILE A 475 -21.02 17.12 30.84
C ILE A 475 -21.21 18.35 29.94
N ASP A 476 -21.61 19.49 30.50
CA ASP A 476 -21.83 20.74 29.74
C ASP A 476 -20.57 21.64 29.73
N GLU A 477 -20.59 22.73 28.95
CA GLU A 477 -19.45 23.63 28.69
C GLU A 477 -18.93 24.35 29.95
N GLY A 478 -19.80 24.58 30.93
CA GLY A 478 -19.43 25.27 32.18
C GLY A 478 -18.66 24.40 33.19
N ALA A 479 -18.55 23.09 32.97
CA ALA A 479 -17.90 22.18 33.92
C ALA A 479 -16.37 22.30 33.87
N ARG A 480 -15.71 22.35 35.03
CA ARG A 480 -14.25 22.51 35.12
C ARG A 480 -13.55 21.15 35.19
N PRO A 481 -12.77 20.75 34.17
CA PRO A 481 -12.09 19.47 34.18
C PRO A 481 -10.84 19.50 35.08
N ILE A 482 -10.66 18.42 35.83
CA ILE A 482 -9.44 18.06 36.58
C ILE A 482 -8.68 17.06 35.71
N VAL A 483 -7.49 17.40 35.23
CA VAL A 483 -6.70 16.59 34.29
C VAL A 483 -5.33 16.34 34.88
N GLU A 484 -5.09 15.10 35.32
CA GLU A 484 -3.85 14.70 36.00
C GLU A 484 -3.37 13.31 35.56
N MET A 485 -2.06 13.06 35.75
CA MET A 485 -1.45 11.76 35.44
C MET A 485 -1.92 10.62 36.35
N THR A 486 -2.33 10.96 37.57
CA THR A 486 -2.93 10.03 38.53
C THR A 486 -4.40 10.38 38.70
N ASP A 487 -5.24 9.37 38.89
CA ASP A 487 -6.67 9.60 39.10
C ASP A 487 -6.87 10.46 40.35
N PRO A 488 -7.56 11.62 40.24
CA PRO A 488 -7.83 12.46 41.38
C PRO A 488 -8.77 11.73 42.34
N THR A 489 -8.46 11.78 43.63
CA THR A 489 -9.32 11.22 44.69
C THR A 489 -10.17 12.30 45.38
N GLU A 490 -9.82 13.57 45.17
CA GLU A 490 -10.47 14.73 45.77
C GLU A 490 -10.42 15.93 44.81
N CYS A 491 -11.44 16.78 44.87
CA CYS A 491 -11.54 17.99 44.08
C CYS A 491 -10.52 19.03 44.57
N PRO A 492 -9.66 19.61 43.70
CA PRO A 492 -8.66 20.59 44.11
C PRO A 492 -9.25 21.95 44.54
N TRP A 493 -10.56 22.15 44.38
CA TRP A 493 -11.25 23.40 44.72
C TRP A 493 -12.12 23.31 45.97
N CYS A 494 -12.64 22.14 46.32
CA CYS A 494 -13.58 21.98 47.44
C CYS A 494 -13.32 20.75 48.32
N ASP A 495 -12.25 19.98 48.06
CA ASP A 495 -11.84 18.77 48.80
C ASP A 495 -12.90 17.65 48.83
N ASP A 496 -13.91 17.72 47.97
CA ASP A 496 -14.96 16.69 47.85
C ASP A 496 -14.45 15.50 47.02
N ALA A 497 -14.81 14.28 47.41
CA ALA A 497 -14.43 13.06 46.72
C ALA A 497 -15.44 12.61 45.63
N ASP A 498 -16.58 13.29 45.50
CA ASP A 498 -17.59 13.00 44.48
C ASP A 498 -17.18 13.53 43.10
N LEU A 499 -16.26 12.79 42.49
CA LEU A 499 -15.71 13.04 41.17
C LEU A 499 -16.27 12.07 40.14
N VAL A 500 -16.53 12.59 38.94
CA VAL A 500 -17.01 11.82 37.79
C VAL A 500 -16.00 11.97 36.67
N GLN A 501 -15.49 10.86 36.16
CA GLN A 501 -14.68 10.88 34.95
C GLN A 501 -15.56 11.14 33.73
N ASP A 502 -15.05 11.93 32.79
CA ASP A 502 -15.65 12.16 31.48
C ASP A 502 -16.12 10.82 30.85
N PRO A 503 -17.39 10.73 30.41
CA PRO A 503 -17.95 9.50 29.87
C PRO A 503 -17.38 9.15 28.49
N ASP A 504 -16.85 10.13 27.77
CA ASP A 504 -16.34 9.95 26.41
C ASP A 504 -15.01 9.19 26.37
N VAL A 505 -14.71 8.66 25.18
CA VAL A 505 -13.40 8.10 24.85
C VAL A 505 -12.68 8.98 23.82
N LEU A 506 -11.38 8.82 23.74
CA LEU A 506 -10.55 9.47 22.75
C LEU A 506 -10.71 8.80 21.38
N ASP A 507 -10.58 9.61 20.34
CA ASP A 507 -10.39 9.19 18.96
C ASP A 507 -9.27 8.14 18.86
N THR A 508 -9.51 7.07 18.11
CA THR A 508 -8.49 6.04 17.84
C THR A 508 -7.22 6.65 17.24
N TRP A 509 -7.34 7.66 16.39
CA TRP A 509 -6.18 8.33 15.81
C TRP A 509 -5.34 9.10 16.84
N PHE A 510 -5.91 9.43 18.01
CA PHE A 510 -5.17 10.02 19.12
C PHE A 510 -4.20 9.03 19.75
N SER A 511 -4.61 7.78 19.94
CA SER A 511 -3.71 6.72 20.40
C SER A 511 -2.73 6.28 19.31
N SER A 512 -3.22 6.08 18.08
CA SER A 512 -2.41 5.55 16.98
C SER A 512 -1.40 6.58 16.49
N GLY A 513 -1.66 7.88 16.67
CA GLY A 513 -0.66 8.94 16.48
C GLY A 513 0.55 8.86 17.42
N LEU A 514 0.51 8.04 18.48
CA LEU A 514 1.61 7.83 19.42
C LEU A 514 2.39 6.53 19.15
N TRP A 515 2.05 5.80 18.09
CA TRP A 515 2.48 4.42 17.90
C TRP A 515 4.00 4.25 17.83
N THR A 516 4.71 5.24 17.30
CA THR A 516 6.16 5.17 17.06
C THR A 516 7.02 5.24 18.33
N HIS A 517 6.50 5.81 19.41
CA HIS A 517 7.22 5.95 20.68
C HIS A 517 6.52 5.22 21.82
N SER A 518 5.20 5.12 21.80
CA SER A 518 4.43 4.37 22.82
C SER A 518 4.72 2.87 22.81
N THR A 519 4.97 2.28 21.64
CA THR A 519 5.32 0.85 21.52
C THR A 519 6.74 0.55 21.96
N LEU A 520 7.63 1.55 21.95
CA LEU A 520 9.00 1.45 22.43
C LEU A 520 9.13 1.73 23.93
N GLY A 521 8.05 2.08 24.63
CA GLY A 521 8.04 2.24 26.08
C GLY A 521 7.84 3.66 26.60
N TRP A 522 7.69 4.66 25.71
CA TRP A 522 7.32 6.01 26.12
C TRP A 522 5.96 5.97 26.86
N PRO A 523 5.78 6.69 27.98
CA PRO A 523 6.52 7.87 28.42
C PRO A 523 7.77 7.66 29.25
N GLU A 524 8.10 6.41 29.57
CA GLU A 524 9.36 6.12 30.27
C GLU A 524 10.54 6.18 29.29
N THR A 525 11.73 6.48 29.81
CA THR A 525 12.96 6.37 29.02
C THR A 525 13.45 4.93 29.09
N THR A 526 13.06 4.13 28.10
CA THR A 526 13.49 2.72 27.96
C THR A 526 14.71 2.61 27.05
N ASP A 527 15.40 1.47 27.15
CA ASP A 527 16.53 1.18 26.26
C ASP A 527 16.05 1.04 24.80
N ASP A 528 14.87 0.44 24.60
CA ASP A 528 14.23 0.31 23.28
C ASP A 528 13.91 1.67 22.65
N LEU A 529 13.32 2.60 23.40
CA LEU A 529 13.04 3.95 22.94
C LEU A 529 14.32 4.67 22.57
N SER A 530 15.36 4.56 23.40
CA SER A 530 16.65 5.22 23.17
C SER A 530 17.40 4.66 21.96
N ARG A 531 17.18 3.38 21.62
CA ARG A 531 17.86 2.71 20.53
C ARG A 531 17.15 2.85 19.20
N PHE A 532 15.83 2.66 19.18
CA PHE A 532 15.07 2.44 17.95
C PHE A 532 14.19 3.64 17.53
N TYR A 533 14.21 4.73 18.30
CA TYR A 533 13.58 6.01 17.93
C TYR A 533 14.63 7.07 17.56
N PRO A 534 14.42 7.86 16.50
CA PRO A 534 13.32 7.76 15.52
C PRO A 534 13.44 6.51 14.64
N SER A 535 12.32 6.08 14.05
CA SER A 535 12.31 4.91 13.16
C SER A 535 12.85 5.24 11.76
N SER A 536 13.35 4.24 11.04
CA SER A 536 14.00 4.48 9.75
C SER A 536 12.98 4.72 8.63
N VAL A 537 11.95 3.86 8.57
CA VAL A 537 10.90 3.91 7.54
C VAL A 537 9.52 3.69 8.16
N MET A 538 8.58 4.58 7.83
CA MET A 538 7.14 4.40 8.04
C MET A 538 6.49 4.01 6.71
N GLU A 539 6.21 2.73 6.57
CA GLU A 539 5.59 2.12 5.39
C GLU A 539 4.07 2.11 5.57
N THR A 540 3.31 2.64 4.61
CA THR A 540 1.85 2.53 4.65
C THR A 540 1.17 2.80 3.31
N GLY A 541 -0.15 2.57 3.22
CA GLY A 541 -0.97 3.00 2.08
C GLY A 541 -1.19 4.50 2.09
N TYR A 542 -1.24 5.13 0.91
CA TYR A 542 -1.48 6.58 0.82
C TYR A 542 -2.82 7.02 1.42
N ASP A 543 -3.76 6.09 1.60
CA ASP A 543 -5.09 6.36 2.15
C ASP A 543 -5.04 6.75 3.63
N ILE A 544 -3.98 6.40 4.37
CA ILE A 544 -3.81 6.80 5.78
C ILE A 544 -2.70 7.85 6.02
N LEU A 545 -2.21 8.51 4.97
CA LEU A 545 -1.24 9.60 5.06
C LEU A 545 -1.71 10.72 6.02
N PHE A 546 -2.98 11.10 5.93
CA PHE A 546 -3.55 12.18 6.74
C PHE A 546 -4.05 11.71 8.11
N PHE A 547 -4.70 10.55 8.13
CA PHE A 547 -5.28 9.97 9.35
C PHE A 547 -4.21 9.60 10.37
N TRP A 548 -3.06 9.11 9.89
CA TRP A 548 -2.09 8.45 10.75
C TRP A 548 -0.69 9.07 10.64
N VAL A 549 -0.08 9.08 9.46
CA VAL A 549 1.30 9.59 9.29
C VAL A 549 1.42 11.03 9.76
N ALA A 550 0.50 11.90 9.34
CA ALA A 550 0.50 13.29 9.78
C ALA A 550 0.32 13.45 11.29
N ARG A 551 -0.54 12.64 11.90
CA ARG A 551 -0.75 12.62 13.37
C ARG A 551 0.49 12.14 14.11
N MET A 552 1.19 11.14 13.59
CA MET A 552 2.46 10.67 14.15
C MET A 552 3.54 11.75 14.09
N ILE A 553 3.67 12.47 12.98
CA ILE A 553 4.65 13.56 12.88
C ILE A 553 4.32 14.66 13.90
N MET A 554 3.07 15.13 13.96
CA MET A 554 2.63 16.15 14.93
C MET A 554 2.95 15.74 16.38
N MET A 555 2.58 14.50 16.75
CA MET A 555 2.71 14.02 18.12
C MET A 555 4.13 13.58 18.48
N GLY A 556 4.91 13.08 17.52
CA GLY A 556 6.33 12.77 17.68
C GLY A 556 7.13 14.05 17.96
N CYS A 557 6.99 15.05 17.09
CA CYS A 557 7.65 16.35 17.28
C CYS A 557 7.25 16.99 18.63
N TYR A 558 5.98 16.88 19.03
CA TYR A 558 5.52 17.44 20.31
C TYR A 558 6.08 16.69 21.53
N ASN A 559 5.97 15.35 21.55
CA ASN A 559 6.31 14.56 22.73
C ASN A 559 7.82 14.28 22.88
N MET A 560 8.52 14.14 21.75
CA MET A 560 9.92 13.72 21.68
C MET A 560 10.85 14.85 21.28
N GLY A 561 10.34 15.92 20.67
CA GLY A 561 11.15 17.06 20.20
C GLY A 561 11.83 16.84 18.85
N GLU A 562 11.58 15.72 18.18
CA GLU A 562 12.13 15.35 16.88
C GLU A 562 11.09 14.52 16.08
N PRO A 563 11.21 14.38 14.75
CA PRO A 563 10.25 13.61 13.96
C PRO A 563 10.29 12.10 14.29
N PRO A 564 9.16 11.38 14.17
CA PRO A 564 9.08 9.96 14.55
C PRO A 564 9.76 8.98 13.59
N PHE A 565 10.07 9.42 12.37
CA PHE A 565 10.73 8.64 11.34
C PHE A 565 11.44 9.51 10.32
N HIS A 566 12.46 8.95 9.66
CA HIS A 566 13.20 9.65 8.60
C HIS A 566 12.53 9.57 7.21
N THR A 567 11.89 8.44 6.88
CA THR A 567 11.26 8.23 5.58
C THR A 567 9.82 7.73 5.72
N VAL A 568 8.90 8.30 4.95
CA VAL A 568 7.55 7.78 4.74
C VAL A 568 7.50 7.11 3.38
N TYR A 569 7.29 5.80 3.34
CA TYR A 569 7.08 5.05 2.11
C TYR A 569 5.59 4.82 1.90
N LEU A 570 5.02 5.39 0.84
CA LEU A 570 3.62 5.22 0.49
C LEU A 570 3.46 4.21 -0.65
N HIS A 571 2.84 3.06 -0.39
CA HIS A 571 2.37 2.18 -1.46
C HIS A 571 0.98 2.61 -1.96
N GLY A 572 0.62 2.14 -3.16
CA GLY A 572 -0.75 2.25 -3.66
C GLY A 572 -1.62 1.07 -3.26
N LEU A 573 -2.93 1.22 -3.41
CA LEU A 573 -3.91 0.24 -2.99
C LEU A 573 -3.98 -0.95 -3.96
N VAL A 574 -4.24 -2.12 -3.41
CA VAL A 574 -4.62 -3.29 -4.21
C VAL A 574 -6.09 -3.14 -4.62
N ARG A 575 -6.34 -3.25 -5.91
CA ARG A 575 -7.66 -3.18 -6.53
C ARG A 575 -8.07 -4.54 -7.08
N ASP A 576 -9.37 -4.75 -7.18
CA ASP A 576 -9.91 -5.94 -7.85
C ASP A 576 -9.56 -5.94 -9.36
N ALA A 577 -9.89 -7.03 -10.05
CA ALA A 577 -9.60 -7.19 -11.48
C ALA A 577 -10.25 -6.08 -12.35
N GLN A 578 -11.33 -5.45 -11.87
CA GLN A 578 -12.02 -4.35 -12.54
C GLN A 578 -11.44 -2.97 -12.18
N GLY A 579 -10.48 -2.89 -11.26
CA GLY A 579 -9.86 -1.64 -10.81
C GLY A 579 -10.65 -0.91 -9.72
N ARG A 580 -11.61 -1.57 -9.06
CA ARG A 580 -12.35 -0.98 -7.93
C ARG A 580 -11.56 -1.18 -6.63
N LYS A 581 -11.70 -0.24 -5.70
CA LYS A 581 -11.16 -0.38 -4.34
C LYS A 581 -11.82 -1.60 -3.69
N MET A 582 -11.04 -2.41 -2.98
CA MET A 582 -11.62 -3.51 -2.20
C MET A 582 -12.40 -2.94 -1.02
N SER A 583 -13.63 -3.42 -0.81
CA SER A 583 -14.46 -3.07 0.33
C SER A 583 -15.42 -4.22 0.66
N LYS A 584 -15.78 -4.33 1.94
CA LYS A 584 -16.73 -5.35 2.40
C LYS A 584 -18.12 -5.12 1.80
N SER A 585 -18.51 -3.88 1.52
CA SER A 585 -19.80 -3.53 0.92
C SER A 585 -19.92 -3.98 -0.55
N LEU A 586 -18.81 -3.96 -1.30
CA LEU A 586 -18.76 -4.47 -2.68
C LEU A 586 -18.54 -5.98 -2.79
N ASP A 587 -18.41 -6.69 -1.65
CA ASP A 587 -18.11 -8.13 -1.57
C ASP A 587 -16.93 -8.56 -2.46
N ASN A 588 -15.93 -7.68 -2.58
CA ASN A 588 -14.74 -7.86 -3.43
C ASN A 588 -13.43 -7.92 -2.62
N VAL A 589 -13.53 -8.18 -1.31
CA VAL A 589 -12.36 -8.42 -0.44
C VAL A 589 -11.83 -9.82 -0.68
N ILE A 590 -10.54 -9.93 -0.95
CA ILE A 590 -9.86 -11.21 -1.17
C ILE A 590 -8.99 -11.53 0.06
N ASP A 591 -9.17 -12.73 0.61
CA ASP A 591 -8.31 -13.26 1.66
C ASP A 591 -6.94 -13.62 1.03
N PRO A 592 -5.82 -13.04 1.52
CA PRO A 592 -4.50 -13.35 1.00
C PRO A 592 -4.14 -14.84 1.13
N LEU A 593 -4.65 -15.53 2.15
CA LEU A 593 -4.37 -16.94 2.36
C LEU A 593 -5.03 -17.84 1.31
N GLU A 594 -6.20 -17.47 0.78
CA GLU A 594 -6.81 -18.22 -0.33
C GLU A 594 -5.92 -18.18 -1.59
N LYS A 595 -5.30 -17.02 -1.87
CA LYS A 595 -4.36 -16.88 -2.98
C LYS A 595 -3.04 -17.59 -2.71
N ALA A 596 -2.55 -17.55 -1.49
CA ALA A 596 -1.36 -18.29 -1.10
C ALA A 596 -1.56 -19.81 -1.17
N ASP A 597 -2.71 -20.33 -0.74
CA ASP A 597 -3.02 -21.76 -0.83
C ASP A 597 -3.09 -22.22 -2.31
N GLN A 598 -3.47 -21.34 -3.23
CA GLN A 598 -3.55 -21.64 -4.67
C GLN A 598 -2.20 -21.52 -5.41
N TYR A 599 -1.37 -20.53 -5.06
CA TYR A 599 -0.18 -20.17 -5.82
C TYR A 599 1.16 -20.25 -5.05
N GLY A 600 1.11 -20.38 -3.73
CA GLY A 600 2.24 -20.23 -2.79
C GLY A 600 2.36 -18.80 -2.25
N MET A 601 2.78 -18.67 -0.98
CA MET A 601 2.97 -17.37 -0.34
C MET A 601 4.09 -16.57 -1.02
N ASP A 602 5.19 -17.22 -1.41
CA ASP A 602 6.27 -16.54 -2.16
C ASP A 602 5.78 -15.95 -3.49
N ALA A 603 4.88 -16.65 -4.19
CA ALA A 603 4.33 -16.15 -5.45
C ALA A 603 3.44 -14.93 -5.22
N LEU A 604 2.63 -14.94 -4.15
CA LEU A 604 1.82 -13.79 -3.74
C LEU A 604 2.70 -12.59 -3.41
N ARG A 605 3.67 -12.78 -2.49
CA ARG A 605 4.61 -11.74 -2.07
C ARG A 605 5.38 -11.13 -3.23
N PHE A 606 5.96 -11.97 -4.08
CA PHE A 606 6.70 -11.51 -5.26
C PHE A 606 5.81 -10.69 -6.20
N THR A 607 4.56 -11.12 -6.43
CA THR A 607 3.60 -10.40 -7.28
C THR A 607 3.20 -9.05 -6.69
N LEU A 608 3.00 -8.97 -5.37
CA LEU A 608 2.64 -7.73 -4.69
C LEU A 608 3.81 -6.73 -4.72
N ALA A 609 5.02 -7.18 -4.40
CA ALA A 609 6.21 -6.32 -4.38
C ALA A 609 6.64 -5.83 -5.77
N THR A 610 6.47 -6.64 -6.82
CA THR A 610 6.85 -6.28 -8.20
C THR A 610 5.69 -5.72 -9.03
N GLY A 611 4.48 -5.71 -8.46
CA GLY A 611 3.25 -5.38 -9.18
C GLY A 611 3.00 -3.89 -9.42
N SER A 612 3.72 -3.01 -8.70
CA SER A 612 3.59 -1.55 -8.80
C SER A 612 4.83 -0.80 -8.30
N THR A 613 4.85 0.50 -8.55
CA THR A 613 5.82 1.45 -7.99
C THR A 613 5.18 2.22 -6.81
N PRO A 614 5.98 2.86 -5.93
CA PRO A 614 5.44 3.63 -4.81
C PRO A 614 4.33 4.60 -5.21
N GLY A 615 3.26 4.63 -4.44
CA GLY A 615 2.09 5.49 -4.61
C GLY A 615 1.19 5.17 -5.80
N ASN A 616 1.39 4.06 -6.52
CA ASN A 616 0.53 3.63 -7.63
C ASN A 616 -0.26 2.37 -7.25
N ASP A 617 -1.56 2.38 -7.55
CA ASP A 617 -2.43 1.24 -7.30
C ASP A 617 -2.09 0.06 -8.22
N MET A 618 -2.33 -1.16 -7.74
CA MET A 618 -2.13 -2.38 -8.52
C MET A 618 -3.42 -3.16 -8.70
N ARG A 619 -3.56 -3.78 -9.87
CA ARG A 619 -4.60 -4.80 -10.12
C ARG A 619 -3.96 -6.17 -9.95
N LEU A 620 -4.49 -6.97 -9.04
CA LEU A 620 -4.07 -8.35 -8.90
C LEU A 620 -4.85 -9.22 -9.89
N THR A 621 -4.13 -9.97 -10.72
CA THR A 621 -4.73 -10.94 -11.65
C THR A 621 -4.09 -12.31 -11.47
N ASP A 622 -4.86 -13.36 -11.76
CA ASP A 622 -4.40 -14.74 -11.62
C ASP A 622 -3.22 -15.02 -12.58
N GLU A 623 -3.17 -14.39 -13.76
CA GLU A 623 -2.04 -14.54 -14.69
C GLU A 623 -0.71 -14.05 -14.11
N ARG A 624 -0.73 -12.96 -13.33
CA ARG A 624 0.47 -12.45 -12.65
C ARG A 624 0.93 -13.40 -11.55
N LEU A 625 0.00 -13.92 -10.75
CA LEU A 625 0.28 -14.91 -9.69
C LEU A 625 0.82 -16.20 -10.29
N GLU A 626 0.26 -16.67 -11.40
CA GLU A 626 0.77 -17.83 -12.15
C GLU A 626 2.20 -17.60 -12.63
N GLY A 627 2.51 -16.41 -13.15
CA GLY A 627 3.86 -16.02 -13.54
C GLY A 627 4.86 -16.17 -12.39
N SER A 628 4.54 -15.63 -11.22
CA SER A 628 5.38 -15.69 -10.02
C SER A 628 5.52 -17.12 -9.47
N ARG A 629 4.45 -17.92 -9.47
CA ARG A 629 4.50 -19.35 -9.11
C ARG A 629 5.39 -20.14 -10.07
N ASN A 630 5.30 -19.84 -11.36
CA ASN A 630 6.12 -20.49 -12.38
C ASN A 630 7.60 -20.12 -12.20
N PHE A 631 7.89 -18.88 -11.75
CA PHE A 631 9.24 -18.47 -11.38
C PHE A 631 9.78 -19.24 -10.17
N ALA A 632 9.00 -19.39 -9.09
CA ALA A 632 9.37 -20.24 -7.95
C ALA A 632 9.72 -21.68 -8.40
N ASN A 633 8.89 -22.25 -9.28
CA ASN A 633 9.12 -23.57 -9.85
C ASN A 633 10.37 -23.64 -10.74
N LYS A 634 10.66 -22.60 -11.53
CA LYS A 634 11.87 -22.52 -12.35
C LYS A 634 13.12 -22.49 -11.46
N LEU A 635 13.10 -21.67 -10.41
CA LEU A 635 14.16 -21.59 -9.40
C LEU A 635 14.41 -22.96 -8.74
N TRP A 636 13.35 -23.62 -8.26
CA TRP A 636 13.42 -24.96 -7.66
C TRP A 636 14.04 -26.01 -8.60
N ASN A 637 13.55 -26.08 -9.84
CA ASN A 637 14.06 -27.05 -10.82
C ASN A 637 15.50 -26.78 -11.24
N GLY A 638 15.85 -25.51 -11.43
CA GLY A 638 17.21 -25.09 -11.76
C GLY A 638 18.18 -25.41 -10.62
N ALA A 639 17.81 -25.10 -9.38
CA ALA A 639 18.62 -25.43 -8.21
C ALA A 639 18.78 -26.95 -8.00
N LYS A 640 17.71 -27.73 -8.21
CA LYS A 640 17.78 -29.19 -8.15
C LYS A 640 18.81 -29.76 -9.13
N PHE A 641 18.89 -29.20 -10.34
CA PHE A 641 19.91 -29.59 -11.31
C PHE A 641 21.32 -29.30 -10.77
N VAL A 642 21.57 -28.06 -10.33
CA VAL A 642 22.90 -27.66 -9.80
C VAL A 642 23.33 -28.52 -8.61
N LEU A 643 22.45 -28.70 -7.62
CA LEU A 643 22.71 -29.53 -6.45
C LEU A 643 22.97 -31.00 -6.81
N GLY A 644 22.23 -31.53 -7.79
CA GLY A 644 22.46 -32.88 -8.30
C GLY A 644 23.83 -33.06 -8.95
N GLU A 645 24.30 -32.08 -9.73
CA GLU A 645 25.64 -32.12 -10.33
C GLU A 645 26.75 -32.00 -9.26
N ILE A 646 26.55 -31.16 -8.24
CA ILE A 646 27.49 -31.04 -7.11
C ILE A 646 27.59 -32.37 -6.35
N ALA A 647 26.46 -33.01 -6.04
CA ALA A 647 26.42 -34.29 -5.35
C ALA A 647 27.09 -35.40 -6.16
N ASN A 648 26.86 -35.46 -7.48
CA ASN A 648 27.45 -36.47 -8.37
C ASN A 648 28.97 -36.36 -8.48
N ALA A 649 29.53 -35.16 -8.35
CA ALA A 649 30.97 -34.96 -8.44
C ALA A 649 31.73 -35.41 -7.17
N GLU A 650 31.04 -35.63 -6.04
CA GLU A 650 31.63 -35.81 -4.70
C GLU A 650 32.60 -34.68 -4.30
N VAL A 651 32.52 -33.50 -4.93
CA VAL A 651 33.42 -32.37 -4.68
C VAL A 651 32.73 -31.34 -3.81
N SER A 652 33.32 -31.03 -2.65
CA SER A 652 33.04 -29.74 -2.00
C SER A 652 33.65 -28.63 -2.86
N SER A 653 32.77 -27.81 -3.47
CA SER A 653 33.15 -26.75 -4.39
C SER A 653 32.81 -25.40 -3.78
N PRO A 654 33.54 -24.97 -2.73
CA PRO A 654 33.26 -23.68 -2.12
C PRO A 654 33.46 -22.55 -3.13
N PRO A 655 32.69 -21.45 -3.01
CA PRO A 655 32.94 -20.22 -3.72
C PRO A 655 34.41 -19.79 -3.75
N ALA A 656 34.78 -19.05 -4.80
CA ALA A 656 36.05 -18.32 -4.78
C ALA A 656 36.03 -17.28 -3.65
N PRO A 657 37.21 -16.96 -3.06
CA PRO A 657 37.31 -15.85 -2.11
C PRO A 657 36.81 -14.53 -2.71
N ARG A 658 36.24 -13.66 -1.87
CA ARG A 658 35.71 -12.34 -2.30
C ARG A 658 36.77 -11.51 -3.03
N GLY A 659 36.33 -10.80 -4.07
CA GLY A 659 37.20 -9.96 -4.91
C GLY A 659 38.13 -10.75 -5.85
N GLU A 660 38.09 -12.08 -5.84
CA GLU A 660 38.85 -12.91 -6.77
C GLU A 660 37.93 -13.62 -7.78
N MET A 661 38.32 -13.57 -9.06
CA MET A 661 37.74 -14.50 -10.03
C MET A 661 38.21 -15.92 -9.74
N PRO A 662 37.35 -16.94 -9.87
CA PRO A 662 37.77 -18.34 -9.81
C PRO A 662 38.89 -18.59 -10.83
N LYS A 663 40.08 -18.95 -10.35
CA LYS A 663 41.25 -19.20 -11.20
C LYS A 663 41.23 -20.66 -11.67
N ALA A 664 41.03 -20.88 -12.96
CA ALA A 664 41.29 -22.18 -13.60
C ALA A 664 42.70 -22.21 -14.19
N GLU A 665 43.41 -23.34 -14.07
CA GLU A 665 44.66 -23.56 -14.81
C GLU A 665 44.36 -23.50 -16.31
N GLY A 666 44.85 -22.44 -16.99
CA GLY A 666 44.56 -22.18 -18.42
C GLY A 666 43.67 -20.96 -18.71
N GLY A 667 43.17 -20.28 -17.67
CA GLY A 667 42.25 -19.13 -17.80
C GLY A 667 40.79 -19.53 -17.62
N SER A 668 39.99 -18.66 -16.99
CA SER A 668 38.58 -18.92 -16.71
C SER A 668 37.76 -18.86 -18.03
N PRO A 669 36.92 -19.87 -18.33
CA PRO A 669 36.08 -19.88 -19.53
C PRO A 669 35.21 -18.62 -19.67
N LEU A 670 34.89 -18.26 -20.90
CA LEU A 670 34.19 -17.01 -21.22
C LEU A 670 32.82 -16.93 -20.52
N GLU A 671 32.06 -18.03 -20.54
CA GLU A 671 30.74 -18.10 -19.91
C GLU A 671 30.79 -17.95 -18.39
N ASP A 672 31.88 -18.38 -17.75
CA ASP A 672 32.10 -18.26 -16.30
C ASP A 672 32.38 -16.81 -15.92
N ARG A 673 33.25 -16.15 -16.69
CA ARG A 673 33.57 -14.71 -16.54
C ARG A 673 32.32 -13.86 -16.75
N TRP A 674 31.56 -14.18 -17.79
CA TRP A 674 30.32 -13.50 -18.13
C TRP A 674 29.31 -13.56 -16.99
N ILE A 675 28.95 -14.76 -16.50
CA ILE A 675 27.87 -14.87 -15.52
C ILE A 675 28.23 -14.24 -14.17
N LEU A 676 29.50 -14.31 -13.76
CA LEU A 676 29.98 -13.67 -12.53
C LEU A 676 29.98 -12.14 -12.65
N SER A 677 30.37 -11.62 -13.82
CA SER A 677 30.23 -10.19 -14.11
C SER A 677 28.77 -9.75 -14.06
N ARG A 678 27.87 -10.51 -14.70
CA ARG A 678 26.43 -10.23 -14.71
C ARG A 678 25.81 -10.25 -13.32
N LEU A 679 26.15 -11.25 -12.50
CA LEU A 679 25.74 -11.28 -11.09
C LEU A 679 26.14 -10.00 -10.36
N GLN A 680 27.38 -9.52 -10.55
CA GLN A 680 27.82 -8.26 -9.95
C GLN A 680 27.05 -7.05 -10.47
N ALA A 681 26.77 -6.96 -11.78
CA ALA A 681 25.97 -5.86 -12.33
C ALA A 681 24.60 -5.80 -11.67
N VAL A 682 23.96 -6.95 -11.52
CA VAL A 682 22.63 -7.05 -10.93
C VAL A 682 22.70 -6.72 -9.45
N THR A 683 23.74 -7.16 -8.73
CA THR A 683 23.99 -6.74 -7.34
C THR A 683 24.14 -5.22 -7.22
N ASP A 684 24.97 -4.59 -8.06
CA ASP A 684 25.19 -3.13 -8.05
C ASP A 684 23.87 -2.36 -8.30
N SER A 685 23.11 -2.79 -9.31
CA SER A 685 21.84 -2.18 -9.71
C SER A 685 20.75 -2.36 -8.65
N VAL A 686 20.63 -3.57 -8.07
CA VAL A 686 19.66 -3.88 -7.01
C VAL A 686 19.93 -3.07 -5.75
N ASP A 687 21.19 -2.92 -5.34
CA ASP A 687 21.55 -2.07 -4.19
C ASP A 687 21.13 -0.61 -4.43
N GLU A 688 21.41 -0.06 -5.61
CA GLU A 688 20.98 1.31 -5.98
C GLU A 688 19.45 1.45 -5.94
N LEU A 689 18.72 0.50 -6.54
CA LEU A 689 17.25 0.52 -6.59
C LEU A 689 16.62 0.40 -5.20
N LEU A 690 17.14 -0.49 -4.35
CA LEU A 690 16.64 -0.65 -2.98
C LEU A 690 16.86 0.61 -2.14
N ARG A 691 18.03 1.26 -2.26
CA ARG A 691 18.31 2.57 -1.63
C ARG A 691 17.39 3.68 -2.12
N GLN A 692 16.86 3.56 -3.34
CA GLN A 692 15.87 4.48 -3.92
C GLN A 692 14.42 4.01 -3.73
N PHE A 693 14.19 3.00 -2.87
CA PHE A 693 12.88 2.44 -2.59
C PHE A 693 12.14 1.87 -3.83
N GLN A 694 12.89 1.45 -4.85
CA GLN A 694 12.39 0.82 -6.09
C GLN A 694 12.36 -0.72 -5.99
N LEU A 695 11.72 -1.25 -4.95
CA LEU A 695 11.68 -2.70 -4.65
C LEU A 695 11.12 -3.53 -5.82
N GLY A 696 10.11 -3.02 -6.52
CA GLY A 696 9.49 -3.75 -7.61
C GLY A 696 10.39 -3.91 -8.83
N GLU A 697 11.17 -2.88 -9.16
CA GLU A 697 12.15 -2.93 -10.24
C GLU A 697 13.36 -3.80 -9.86
N ALA A 698 13.82 -3.72 -8.61
CA ALA A 698 14.87 -4.59 -8.09
C ALA A 698 14.48 -6.08 -8.20
N GLY A 699 13.28 -6.45 -7.72
CA GLY A 699 12.76 -7.82 -7.83
C GLY A 699 12.65 -8.30 -9.28
N ARG A 700 12.22 -7.43 -10.21
CA ARG A 700 12.16 -7.75 -11.64
C ARG A 700 13.54 -8.02 -12.23
N GLN A 701 14.55 -7.20 -11.93
CA GLN A 701 15.91 -7.42 -12.44
C GLN A 701 16.53 -8.72 -11.91
N ILE A 702 16.25 -9.08 -10.65
CA ILE A 702 16.70 -10.36 -10.07
C ILE A 702 16.04 -11.53 -10.80
N GLN A 703 14.73 -11.45 -11.08
CA GLN A 703 14.02 -12.48 -11.85
C GLN A 703 14.58 -12.61 -13.27
N ASP A 704 14.76 -11.49 -13.98
CA ASP A 704 15.29 -11.46 -15.34
C ASP A 704 16.69 -12.11 -15.40
N PHE A 705 17.54 -11.82 -14.42
CA PHE A 705 18.87 -12.45 -14.30
C PHE A 705 18.77 -13.96 -14.00
N LEU A 706 18.07 -14.35 -12.93
CA LEU A 706 17.99 -15.75 -12.51
C LEU A 706 17.37 -16.63 -13.58
N TRP A 707 16.23 -16.20 -14.14
CA TRP A 707 15.54 -16.96 -15.17
C TRP A 707 16.26 -16.82 -16.51
N GLY A 708 16.37 -15.59 -17.01
CA GLY A 708 16.72 -15.29 -18.39
C GLY A 708 18.21 -15.37 -18.69
N GLU A 709 19.10 -15.24 -17.71
CA GLU A 709 20.56 -15.32 -17.90
C GLU A 709 21.15 -16.58 -17.26
N PHE A 710 20.89 -16.82 -15.97
CA PHE A 710 21.49 -17.94 -15.26
C PHE A 710 20.91 -19.28 -15.70
N PHE A 711 19.60 -19.50 -15.56
CA PHE A 711 19.01 -20.80 -15.89
C PHE A 711 18.88 -21.06 -17.40
N ASP A 712 18.52 -20.06 -18.20
CA ASP A 712 18.29 -20.25 -19.63
C ASP A 712 19.58 -20.30 -20.47
N TRP A 713 20.67 -19.67 -20.00
CA TRP A 713 21.96 -19.67 -20.72
C TRP A 713 23.09 -20.31 -19.96
N TYR A 714 23.45 -19.80 -18.79
CA TYR A 714 24.67 -20.26 -18.12
C TYR A 714 24.58 -21.74 -17.73
N VAL A 715 23.49 -22.16 -17.07
CA VAL A 715 23.26 -23.57 -16.72
C VAL A 715 23.26 -24.47 -17.95
N GLU A 716 22.67 -24.03 -19.08
CA GLU A 716 22.68 -24.81 -20.32
C GLU A 716 24.06 -24.87 -20.98
N ALA A 717 24.86 -23.81 -20.90
CA ALA A 717 26.24 -23.77 -21.36
C ALA A 717 27.14 -24.68 -20.51
N SER A 718 27.01 -24.62 -19.17
CA SER A 718 27.78 -25.47 -18.26
C SER A 718 27.52 -26.97 -18.49
N LYS A 719 26.32 -27.37 -18.90
CA LYS A 719 26.00 -28.76 -19.27
C LYS A 719 26.91 -29.30 -20.38
N VAL A 720 27.43 -28.44 -21.27
CA VAL A 720 28.33 -28.87 -22.35
C VAL A 720 29.65 -29.38 -21.76
N ARG A 721 30.22 -28.66 -20.79
CA ARG A 721 31.44 -29.08 -20.06
C ARG A 721 31.16 -30.27 -19.13
N LEU A 722 30.10 -30.20 -18.33
CA LEU A 722 29.74 -31.27 -17.36
C LEU A 722 29.52 -32.63 -18.04
N ARG A 723 28.82 -32.67 -19.19
CA ARG A 723 28.61 -33.91 -19.96
C ARG A 723 29.89 -34.51 -20.53
N ASN A 724 30.93 -33.71 -20.69
CA ASN A 724 32.26 -34.17 -21.12
C ASN A 724 33.15 -34.57 -19.92
N GLY A 725 32.60 -34.61 -18.70
CA GLY A 725 33.32 -34.98 -17.48
C GLY A 725 34.15 -33.85 -16.88
N ASP A 726 33.97 -32.60 -17.34
CA ASP A 726 34.66 -31.43 -16.78
C ASP A 726 33.82 -30.78 -15.67
N ALA A 727 34.31 -30.90 -14.43
CA ALA A 727 33.68 -30.34 -13.23
C ALA A 727 34.03 -28.86 -12.97
N SER A 728 34.83 -28.22 -13.83
CA SER A 728 35.21 -26.80 -13.70
C SER A 728 34.05 -25.79 -13.55
N PRO A 729 32.83 -26.01 -14.08
CA PRO A 729 31.72 -25.07 -13.89
C PRO A 729 31.10 -25.09 -12.49
N LEU A 730 31.30 -26.15 -11.68
CA LEU A 730 30.57 -26.35 -10.43
C LEU A 730 30.77 -25.23 -9.40
N PRO A 731 32.00 -24.73 -9.13
CA PRO A 731 32.18 -23.62 -8.19
C PRO A 731 31.45 -22.34 -8.61
N VAL A 732 31.39 -22.07 -9.92
CA VAL A 732 30.71 -20.89 -10.47
C VAL A 732 29.19 -21.07 -10.41
N LEU A 733 28.67 -22.27 -10.70
CA LEU A 733 27.25 -22.59 -10.54
C LEU A 733 26.81 -22.43 -9.08
N THR A 734 27.62 -22.92 -8.14
CA THR A 734 27.40 -22.75 -6.69
C THR A 734 27.37 -21.28 -6.30
N GLU A 735 28.37 -20.50 -6.73
CA GLU A 735 28.49 -19.08 -6.40
C GLU A 735 27.33 -18.24 -6.95
N VAL A 736 26.94 -18.47 -8.20
CA VAL A 736 25.84 -17.73 -8.82
C VAL A 736 24.49 -18.12 -8.21
N LEU A 737 24.30 -19.40 -7.88
CA LEU A 737 23.10 -19.85 -7.19
C LEU A 737 23.02 -19.25 -5.78
N ASP A 738 24.09 -19.28 -4.98
CA ASP A 738 24.13 -18.68 -3.64
C ASP A 738 23.85 -17.16 -3.70
N GLY A 739 24.57 -16.43 -4.57
CA GLY A 739 24.37 -15.00 -4.75
C GLY A 739 22.95 -14.64 -5.19
N GLY A 740 22.40 -15.40 -6.15
CA GLY A 740 21.04 -15.20 -6.64
C GLY A 740 19.95 -15.50 -5.60
N LEU A 741 20.12 -16.55 -4.79
CA LEU A 741 19.20 -16.87 -3.68
C LEU A 741 19.22 -15.79 -2.61
N ARG A 742 20.41 -15.29 -2.24
CA ARG A 742 20.55 -14.19 -1.28
C ARG A 742 19.91 -12.91 -1.80
N LEU A 743 20.13 -12.56 -3.07
CA LEU A 743 19.47 -11.40 -3.70
C LEU A 743 17.96 -11.51 -3.64
N LEU A 744 17.39 -12.69 -3.97
CA LEU A 744 15.94 -12.90 -4.06
C LEU A 744 15.23 -13.08 -2.70
N HIS A 745 15.97 -13.42 -1.64
CA HIS A 745 15.42 -13.78 -0.33
C HIS A 745 14.42 -12.76 0.26
N PRO A 746 14.62 -11.43 0.17
CA PRO A 746 13.65 -10.45 0.64
C PRO A 746 12.24 -10.59 0.04
N TRP A 747 12.14 -11.05 -1.22
CA TRP A 747 10.87 -11.19 -1.93
C TRP A 747 10.24 -12.57 -1.81
N MET A 748 11.06 -13.62 -1.92
CA MET A 748 10.61 -15.03 -1.91
C MET A 748 11.34 -15.81 -0.80
N PRO A 749 11.06 -15.50 0.47
CA PRO A 749 11.86 -16.00 1.58
C PRO A 749 11.81 -17.52 1.75
N PHE A 750 10.70 -18.19 1.40
CA PHE A 750 10.54 -19.61 1.71
C PHE A 750 11.29 -20.53 0.75
N VAL A 751 11.05 -20.40 -0.56
CA VAL A 751 11.69 -21.20 -1.61
C VAL A 751 13.20 -20.95 -1.63
N THR A 752 13.63 -19.71 -1.37
CA THR A 752 15.06 -19.37 -1.35
C THR A 752 15.76 -20.02 -0.17
N GLU A 753 15.17 -19.97 1.03
CA GLU A 753 15.71 -20.66 2.21
C GLU A 753 15.71 -22.18 2.02
N ALA A 754 14.63 -22.76 1.50
CA ALA A 754 14.53 -24.20 1.26
C ALA A 754 15.68 -24.71 0.38
N ILE A 755 15.94 -24.00 -0.73
CA ILE A 755 17.02 -24.33 -1.66
C ILE A 755 18.38 -24.08 -1.00
N TRP A 756 18.53 -22.95 -0.29
CA TRP A 756 19.79 -22.56 0.31
C TRP A 756 20.22 -23.52 1.42
N GLN A 757 19.29 -24.07 2.20
CA GLN A 757 19.59 -25.09 3.20
C GLN A 757 20.24 -26.35 2.59
N GLN A 758 19.88 -26.70 1.36
CA GLN A 758 20.52 -27.78 0.60
C GLN A 758 21.87 -27.38 -0.01
N LEU A 759 22.04 -26.10 -0.36
CA LEU A 759 23.29 -25.57 -0.89
C LEU A 759 24.34 -25.36 0.21
N ARG A 760 23.91 -24.98 1.42
CA ARG A 760 24.73 -24.58 2.56
C ARG A 760 25.90 -25.54 2.86
N PRO A 761 25.71 -26.88 2.90
CA PRO A 761 26.82 -27.81 3.15
C PRO A 761 27.96 -27.71 2.13
N HIS A 762 27.66 -27.26 0.91
CA HIS A 762 28.63 -27.12 -0.17
C HIS A 762 29.33 -25.76 -0.18
N LEU A 763 28.80 -24.75 0.53
CA LEU A 763 29.42 -23.43 0.67
C LEU A 763 30.54 -23.40 1.72
N GLY A 764 30.56 -24.36 2.65
CA GLY A 764 31.54 -24.39 3.75
C GLY A 764 31.48 -23.11 4.58
N LYS A 765 32.64 -22.47 4.82
CA LYS A 765 32.71 -21.21 5.57
C LYS A 765 32.04 -20.03 4.86
N ALA A 766 31.85 -20.10 3.55
CA ALA A 766 31.23 -19.01 2.78
C ALA A 766 29.72 -18.86 3.10
N ALA A 767 29.08 -19.90 3.64
CA ALA A 767 27.69 -19.81 4.11
C ALA A 767 27.52 -18.65 5.10
N GLY A 768 28.44 -18.55 6.07
CA GLY A 768 28.50 -17.48 7.07
C GLY A 768 27.40 -17.51 8.13
N SER A 769 26.36 -18.33 7.96
CA SER A 769 25.23 -18.49 8.89
C SER A 769 24.62 -19.88 8.74
N THR A 770 23.72 -20.24 9.66
CA THR A 770 22.92 -21.47 9.61
C THR A 770 21.58 -21.28 8.89
N ALA A 771 21.15 -20.03 8.67
CA ALA A 771 19.93 -19.68 7.92
C ALA A 771 20.22 -18.60 6.86
N LEU A 772 19.49 -18.63 5.74
CA LEU A 772 19.66 -17.64 4.67
C LEU A 772 19.26 -16.24 5.15
N ILE A 773 18.21 -16.14 5.97
CA ILE A 773 17.79 -14.87 6.60
C ILE A 773 18.89 -14.22 7.47
N GLY A 774 19.86 -15.01 7.95
CA GLY A 774 21.03 -14.56 8.70
C GLY A 774 22.32 -14.53 7.89
N ALA A 775 22.27 -14.80 6.59
CA ALA A 775 23.44 -14.83 5.73
C ALA A 775 23.68 -13.46 5.10
N ARG A 776 24.95 -13.05 4.95
CA ARG A 776 25.30 -11.73 4.38
C ARG A 776 24.67 -11.50 3.00
N TYR A 777 24.06 -10.34 2.80
CA TYR A 777 23.53 -9.90 1.50
C TYR A 777 24.69 -9.58 0.52
N PRO A 778 24.57 -9.88 -0.79
CA PRO A 778 25.53 -9.46 -1.79
C PRO A 778 25.63 -7.93 -1.86
N GLN A 779 26.84 -7.39 -1.92
CA GLN A 779 27.10 -5.95 -1.92
C GLN A 779 27.85 -5.47 -3.17
N PRO A 780 27.76 -4.17 -3.50
CA PRO A 780 28.54 -3.58 -4.57
C PRO A 780 30.05 -3.85 -4.42
N GLY A 781 30.69 -4.28 -5.50
CA GLY A 781 32.11 -4.60 -5.53
C GLY A 781 32.53 -5.96 -4.94
N ASP A 782 31.60 -6.82 -4.54
CA ASP A 782 31.91 -8.18 -4.04
C ASP A 782 32.70 -9.03 -5.05
N ARG A 783 32.47 -8.79 -6.34
CA ARG A 783 33.07 -9.49 -7.49
C ARG A 783 33.55 -8.47 -8.53
N PRO A 784 34.55 -8.81 -9.35
CA PRO A 784 34.99 -7.92 -10.43
C PRO A 784 33.99 -7.93 -11.60
N ARG A 785 33.77 -6.74 -12.18
CA ARG A 785 33.04 -6.57 -13.45
C ARG A 785 33.96 -6.88 -14.63
N ASP A 786 33.42 -7.51 -15.66
CA ASP A 786 34.10 -7.88 -16.91
C ASP A 786 33.25 -7.53 -18.14
N PRO A 787 33.21 -6.25 -18.55
CA PRO A 787 32.40 -5.80 -19.68
C PRO A 787 32.79 -6.44 -21.02
N GLU A 788 34.04 -6.88 -21.16
CA GLU A 788 34.52 -7.58 -22.36
C GLU A 788 33.90 -8.97 -22.45
N ALA A 789 33.85 -9.72 -21.34
CA ALA A 789 33.17 -11.01 -21.29
C ALA A 789 31.67 -10.86 -21.55
N GLU A 790 31.05 -9.77 -21.07
CA GLU A 790 29.64 -9.45 -21.36
C GLU A 790 29.37 -9.22 -22.83
N ALA A 791 30.17 -8.38 -23.50
CA ALA A 791 30.03 -8.16 -24.93
C ALA A 791 30.28 -9.45 -25.74
N SER A 792 31.35 -10.18 -25.39
CA SER A 792 31.77 -11.39 -26.10
C SER A 792 30.76 -12.53 -25.97
N PHE A 793 30.24 -12.80 -24.76
CA PHE A 793 29.23 -13.82 -24.58
C PHE A 793 27.86 -13.37 -25.10
N GLY A 794 27.55 -12.07 -25.05
CA GLY A 794 26.39 -11.48 -25.71
C GLY A 794 26.35 -11.81 -27.21
N ALA A 795 27.48 -11.67 -27.91
CA ALA A 795 27.61 -12.08 -29.31
C ALA A 795 27.32 -13.59 -29.51
N VAL A 796 27.80 -14.45 -28.61
CA VAL A 796 27.52 -15.89 -28.64
C VAL A 796 26.01 -16.16 -28.47
N GLN A 797 25.34 -15.45 -27.57
CA GLN A 797 23.89 -15.56 -27.36
C GLN A 797 23.10 -15.12 -28.60
N GLU A 798 23.51 -14.01 -29.24
CA GLU A 798 22.91 -13.52 -30.48
C GLU A 798 23.05 -14.56 -31.60
N ILE A 799 24.23 -15.15 -31.78
CA ILE A 799 24.49 -16.20 -32.78
C ILE A 799 23.59 -17.42 -32.54
N VAL A 800 23.53 -17.93 -31.31
CA VAL A 800 22.68 -19.08 -30.96
C VAL A 800 21.22 -18.78 -31.24
N THR A 801 20.76 -17.59 -30.86
CA THR A 801 19.37 -17.14 -31.06
C THR A 801 19.06 -17.04 -32.54
N ALA A 802 19.97 -16.47 -33.35
CA ALA A 802 19.81 -16.36 -34.79
C ALA A 802 19.74 -17.72 -35.48
N VAL A 803 20.61 -18.67 -35.12
CA VAL A 803 20.54 -20.05 -35.64
C VAL A 803 19.19 -20.68 -35.30
N ARG A 804 18.73 -20.56 -34.05
CA ARG A 804 17.42 -21.10 -33.62
C ARG A 804 16.27 -20.44 -34.38
N GLN A 805 16.33 -19.13 -34.56
CA GLN A 805 15.31 -18.36 -35.28
C GLN A 805 15.24 -18.79 -36.75
N VAL A 806 16.38 -18.88 -37.44
CA VAL A 806 16.44 -19.39 -38.81
C VAL A 806 15.87 -20.81 -38.89
N ARG A 807 16.22 -21.70 -37.96
CA ARG A 807 15.63 -23.06 -37.90
C ARG A 807 14.12 -23.03 -37.74
N ALA A 808 13.59 -22.17 -36.85
CA ALA A 808 12.16 -22.02 -36.62
C ALA A 808 11.43 -21.44 -37.84
N ASP A 809 12.02 -20.44 -38.50
CA ASP A 809 11.49 -19.79 -39.69
C ASP A 809 11.29 -20.76 -40.86
N TYR A 810 12.22 -21.69 -41.02
CA TYR A 810 12.16 -22.78 -42.01
C TYR A 810 11.58 -24.08 -41.43
N ARG A 811 10.94 -24.00 -40.25
CA ARG A 811 10.23 -25.11 -39.56
C ARG A 811 11.05 -26.40 -39.41
N VAL A 812 12.37 -26.26 -39.26
CA VAL A 812 13.24 -27.38 -38.91
C VAL A 812 12.79 -27.93 -37.56
N GLN A 813 12.63 -29.25 -37.46
CA GLN A 813 12.15 -29.87 -36.23
C GLN A 813 13.09 -29.56 -35.06
N ALA A 814 12.55 -29.18 -33.89
CA ALA A 814 13.34 -28.69 -32.77
C ALA A 814 14.50 -29.63 -32.36
N GLY A 815 14.27 -30.95 -32.40
CA GLY A 815 15.26 -31.97 -32.05
C GLY A 815 16.24 -32.36 -33.17
N GLN A 816 16.01 -31.93 -34.41
CA GLN A 816 16.85 -32.25 -35.56
C GLN A 816 18.10 -31.37 -35.58
N TRP A 817 19.27 -31.99 -35.73
CA TRP A 817 20.53 -31.27 -35.92
C TRP A 817 20.63 -30.70 -37.34
N ALA A 818 21.12 -29.47 -37.45
CA ALA A 818 21.33 -28.78 -38.72
C ALA A 818 22.81 -28.45 -38.91
N GLU A 819 23.31 -28.48 -40.13
CA GLU A 819 24.62 -27.89 -40.42
C GLU A 819 24.53 -26.36 -40.34
N ALA A 820 25.55 -25.70 -39.77
CA ALA A 820 25.62 -24.24 -39.78
C ALA A 820 27.05 -23.73 -39.89
N TYR A 821 27.17 -22.54 -40.49
CA TYR A 821 28.40 -21.78 -40.64
C TYR A 821 28.24 -20.44 -39.94
N VAL A 822 29.29 -19.99 -39.26
CA VAL A 822 29.32 -18.69 -38.58
C VAL A 822 30.55 -17.94 -39.04
N LEU A 823 30.34 -16.75 -39.58
CA LEU A 823 31.38 -15.79 -39.93
C LEU A 823 31.36 -14.67 -38.87
N PRO A 824 32.17 -14.77 -37.80
CA PRO A 824 32.21 -13.75 -36.76
C PRO A 824 32.95 -12.49 -37.25
N GLN A 825 32.64 -11.34 -36.64
CA GLN A 825 33.46 -10.13 -36.78
C GLN A 825 34.81 -10.31 -36.06
N ASP A 826 35.84 -9.58 -36.49
CA ASP A 826 37.22 -9.72 -36.00
C ASP A 826 37.36 -9.56 -34.48
N ASP A 827 36.57 -8.67 -33.87
CA ASP A 827 36.61 -8.36 -32.45
C ASP A 827 36.03 -9.46 -31.54
N VAL A 828 35.15 -10.31 -32.09
CA VAL A 828 34.54 -11.44 -31.35
C VAL A 828 34.95 -12.81 -31.88
N ALA A 829 35.74 -12.88 -32.97
CA ALA A 829 36.09 -14.12 -33.64
C ALA A 829 36.73 -15.17 -32.72
N GLN A 830 37.65 -14.74 -31.84
CA GLN A 830 38.29 -15.63 -30.88
C GLN A 830 37.30 -16.17 -29.83
N ALA A 831 36.42 -15.30 -29.31
CA ALA A 831 35.40 -15.67 -28.33
C ALA A 831 34.41 -16.68 -28.92
N VAL A 832 33.87 -16.39 -30.11
CA VAL A 832 32.94 -17.28 -30.82
C VAL A 832 33.59 -18.63 -31.13
N SER A 833 34.86 -18.63 -31.55
CA SER A 833 35.60 -19.87 -31.81
C SER A 833 35.80 -20.70 -30.54
N ALA A 834 36.15 -20.07 -29.42
CA ALA A 834 36.30 -20.75 -28.13
C ALA A 834 34.96 -21.31 -27.61
N SER A 835 33.85 -20.63 -27.88
CA SER A 835 32.50 -21.04 -27.49
C SER A 835 31.78 -21.90 -28.54
N ALA A 836 32.45 -22.36 -29.61
CA ALA A 836 31.85 -23.17 -30.67
C ALA A 836 31.10 -24.43 -30.15
N PRO A 837 31.60 -25.19 -29.15
CA PRO A 837 30.85 -26.32 -28.57
C PRO A 837 29.52 -25.90 -27.93
N ILE A 838 29.48 -24.72 -27.30
CA ILE A 838 28.27 -24.15 -26.70
C ILE A 838 27.29 -23.76 -27.82
N VAL A 839 27.78 -23.04 -28.84
CA VAL A 839 26.95 -22.64 -29.98
C VAL A 839 26.35 -23.86 -30.66
N GLU A 840 27.14 -24.89 -30.96
CA GLU A 840 26.69 -26.14 -31.58
C GLU A 840 25.55 -26.78 -30.77
N VAL A 841 25.75 -27.02 -29.47
CA VAL A 841 24.77 -27.72 -28.64
C VAL A 841 23.51 -26.91 -28.43
N LEU A 842 23.63 -25.63 -28.05
CA LEU A 842 22.49 -24.79 -27.72
C LEU A 842 21.66 -24.47 -28.97
N SER A 843 22.29 -24.25 -30.12
CA SER A 843 21.57 -23.98 -31.36
C SER A 843 21.07 -25.22 -32.10
N ARG A 844 21.55 -26.42 -31.70
CA ARG A 844 21.42 -27.69 -32.41
C ARG A 844 22.02 -27.64 -33.82
N ALA A 845 23.19 -26.99 -33.95
CA ALA A 845 23.91 -26.87 -35.20
C ALA A 845 25.13 -27.81 -35.24
N ARG A 846 25.01 -29.00 -35.85
CA ARG A 846 26.10 -29.98 -35.99
C ARG A 846 26.19 -30.50 -37.43
N PRO A 847 27.37 -30.40 -38.09
CA PRO A 847 28.57 -29.69 -37.61
C PRO A 847 28.37 -28.17 -37.62
N LEU A 848 29.00 -27.48 -36.66
CA LEU A 848 29.17 -26.02 -36.69
C LEU A 848 30.56 -25.68 -37.23
N THR A 849 30.62 -24.88 -38.29
CA THR A 849 31.89 -24.44 -38.89
C THR A 849 32.08 -22.94 -38.71
N ILE A 850 33.15 -22.53 -38.04
CA ILE A 850 33.53 -21.12 -37.96
C ILE A 850 34.41 -20.79 -39.17
N VAL A 851 34.00 -19.83 -39.98
CA VAL A 851 34.68 -19.42 -41.22
C VAL A 851 35.30 -18.03 -41.06
N SER A 852 36.38 -17.77 -41.79
CA SER A 852 37.06 -16.46 -41.78
C SER A 852 36.64 -15.57 -42.95
N GLU A 853 36.14 -16.18 -44.03
CA GLU A 853 35.66 -15.48 -45.21
C GLU A 853 34.33 -16.04 -45.68
N ARG A 854 33.45 -15.19 -46.22
CA ARG A 854 32.10 -15.60 -46.66
C ARG A 854 32.11 -16.71 -47.72
N GLY A 855 33.17 -16.75 -48.54
CA GLY A 855 33.35 -17.74 -49.60
C GLY A 855 33.63 -19.16 -49.12
N GLU A 856 33.93 -19.35 -47.83
CA GLU A 856 34.16 -20.66 -47.23
C GLU A 856 32.85 -21.36 -46.84
N ALA A 857 31.74 -20.61 -46.76
CA ALA A 857 30.41 -21.13 -46.48
C ALA A 857 29.60 -21.36 -47.78
N PRO A 858 28.64 -22.29 -47.79
CA PRO A 858 27.77 -22.51 -48.94
C PRO A 858 27.06 -21.23 -49.41
N THR A 859 26.82 -21.15 -50.72
CA THR A 859 26.22 -19.98 -51.39
C THR A 859 24.87 -20.28 -52.04
N GLU A 860 24.51 -21.56 -52.19
CA GLU A 860 23.26 -22.00 -52.81
C GLU A 860 22.37 -22.71 -51.78
N GLN A 861 21.05 -22.51 -51.88
CA GLN A 861 20.05 -23.14 -51.00
C GLN A 861 20.35 -22.92 -49.51
N ILE A 862 20.69 -21.69 -49.16
CA ILE A 862 21.04 -21.29 -47.80
C ILE A 862 19.97 -20.40 -47.20
N ALA A 863 19.86 -20.41 -45.87
CA ALA A 863 19.29 -19.32 -45.11
C ALA A 863 20.40 -18.61 -44.36
N SER A 864 20.39 -17.28 -44.31
CA SER A 864 21.38 -16.51 -43.56
C SER A 864 20.74 -15.43 -42.71
N ALA A 865 21.37 -15.11 -41.59
CA ALA A 865 21.04 -13.98 -40.73
C ALA A 865 22.31 -13.16 -40.49
N VAL A 866 22.28 -11.87 -40.83
CA VAL A 866 23.38 -10.94 -40.59
C VAL A 866 23.12 -10.24 -39.26
N LEU A 867 24.01 -10.45 -38.30
CA LEU A 867 24.00 -9.83 -36.98
C LEU A 867 25.12 -8.78 -36.91
N PRO A 868 25.06 -7.84 -35.95
CA PRO A 868 26.18 -6.93 -35.69
C PRO A 868 27.49 -7.68 -35.43
N ALA A 869 27.44 -8.80 -34.70
CA ALA A 869 28.61 -9.54 -34.26
C ALA A 869 29.05 -10.70 -35.20
N ALA A 870 28.17 -11.16 -36.10
CA ALA A 870 28.47 -12.28 -37.01
C ALA A 870 27.45 -12.42 -38.15
N GLU A 871 27.81 -13.12 -39.22
CA GLU A 871 26.85 -13.69 -40.17
C GLU A 871 26.67 -15.19 -39.88
N VAL A 872 25.42 -15.62 -39.75
CA VAL A 872 25.03 -17.01 -39.52
C VAL A 872 24.43 -17.56 -40.81
N ILE A 873 24.86 -18.75 -41.24
CA ILE A 873 24.46 -19.36 -42.52
C ILE A 873 24.10 -20.83 -42.29
N LEU A 874 22.91 -21.24 -42.70
CA LEU A 874 22.39 -22.60 -42.61
C LEU A 874 22.11 -23.14 -44.02
N PRO A 875 22.82 -24.18 -44.47
CA PRO A 875 22.46 -24.90 -45.68
C PRO A 875 21.12 -25.63 -45.46
N LEU A 876 20.15 -25.37 -46.32
CA LEU A 876 18.80 -25.97 -46.22
C LEU A 876 18.71 -27.34 -46.88
N GLY A 877 19.73 -27.71 -47.68
CA GLY A 877 19.81 -28.98 -48.38
C GLY A 877 19.68 -30.18 -47.45
N GLY A 878 18.58 -30.91 -47.56
CA GLY A 878 18.30 -32.11 -46.75
C GLY A 878 17.65 -31.86 -45.37
N LEU A 879 17.46 -30.59 -44.96
CA LEU A 879 16.77 -30.23 -43.71
C LEU A 879 15.28 -30.00 -43.89
N VAL A 880 14.88 -29.53 -45.08
CA VAL A 880 13.51 -29.19 -45.44
C VAL A 880 13.26 -29.61 -46.88
N ASP A 881 12.03 -30.01 -47.20
CA ASP A 881 11.63 -30.22 -48.60
C ASP A 881 11.50 -28.84 -49.28
N LEU A 882 12.52 -28.47 -50.05
CA LEU A 882 12.63 -27.13 -50.65
C LEU A 882 11.48 -26.84 -51.64
N GLU A 883 10.99 -27.85 -52.37
CA GLU A 883 9.86 -27.66 -53.29
C GLU A 883 8.56 -27.45 -52.51
N GLN A 884 8.33 -28.26 -51.48
CA GLN A 884 7.15 -28.11 -50.62
C GLN A 884 7.16 -26.77 -49.87
N GLU A 885 8.33 -26.36 -49.38
CA GLU A 885 8.49 -25.12 -48.63
C GLU A 885 8.36 -23.89 -49.53
N ARG A 886 8.93 -23.92 -50.73
CA ARG A 886 8.74 -22.87 -51.75
C ARG A 886 7.27 -22.75 -52.13
N ALA A 887 6.57 -23.88 -52.33
CA ALA A 887 5.14 -23.88 -52.63
C ALA A 887 4.31 -23.31 -51.47
N ARG A 888 4.68 -23.61 -50.23
CA ARG A 888 4.03 -23.06 -49.02
C ARG A 888 4.27 -21.56 -48.88
N LEU A 889 5.52 -21.11 -48.90
CA LEU A 889 5.87 -19.69 -48.78
C LEU A 889 5.26 -18.87 -49.92
N SER A 890 5.20 -19.44 -51.14
CA SER A 890 4.49 -18.81 -52.27
C SER A 890 2.99 -18.64 -51.99
N LYS A 891 2.35 -19.64 -51.38
CA LYS A 891 0.94 -19.57 -50.97
C LYS A 891 0.70 -18.58 -49.82
N ASP A 892 1.61 -18.53 -48.85
CA ASP A 892 1.56 -17.55 -47.75
C ASP A 892 1.75 -16.13 -48.31
N LEU A 893 2.69 -15.94 -49.24
CA LEU A 893 2.92 -14.70 -49.98
C LEU A 893 1.68 -14.28 -50.77
N GLU A 894 1.03 -15.20 -51.49
CA GLU A 894 -0.26 -14.91 -52.17
C GLU A 894 -1.33 -14.41 -51.19
N GLY A 895 -1.39 -15.01 -49.99
CA GLY A 895 -2.28 -14.59 -48.92
C GLY A 895 -1.99 -13.18 -48.40
N ILE A 896 -0.72 -12.88 -48.13
CA ILE A 896 -0.26 -11.55 -47.68
C ILE A 896 -0.49 -10.51 -48.77
N VAL A 897 -0.11 -10.77 -50.02
CA VAL A 897 -0.31 -9.87 -51.17
C VAL A 897 -1.81 -9.56 -51.36
N LYS A 898 -2.69 -10.55 -51.19
CA LYS A 898 -4.15 -10.34 -51.26
C LYS A 898 -4.66 -9.45 -50.13
N ARG A 899 -4.18 -9.65 -48.90
CA ARG A 899 -4.55 -8.82 -47.74
C ARG A 899 -4.02 -7.40 -47.87
N LEU A 900 -2.76 -7.25 -48.32
CA LEU A 900 -2.12 -5.96 -48.55
C LEU A 900 -2.90 -5.16 -49.62
N ARG A 901 -3.24 -5.77 -50.76
CA ARG A 901 -4.10 -5.14 -51.77
C ARG A 901 -5.44 -4.69 -51.21
N GLY A 902 -6.03 -5.47 -50.28
CA GLY A 902 -7.28 -5.09 -49.61
C GLY A 902 -7.11 -3.87 -48.69
N ALA A 903 -6.03 -3.83 -47.91
CA ALA A 903 -5.69 -2.70 -47.05
C ALA A 903 -5.38 -1.44 -47.87
N GLU A 904 -4.55 -1.56 -48.91
CA GLU A 904 -4.20 -0.47 -49.82
C GLU A 904 -5.44 0.07 -50.57
N ALA A 905 -6.33 -0.81 -51.05
CA ALA A 905 -7.57 -0.39 -51.70
C ALA A 905 -8.51 0.35 -50.74
N LYS A 906 -8.54 -0.04 -49.46
CA LYS A 906 -9.31 0.63 -48.42
C LYS A 906 -8.74 2.02 -48.12
N LEU A 907 -7.41 2.15 -48.05
CA LEU A 907 -6.71 3.42 -47.84
C LEU A 907 -6.75 4.36 -49.05
N ALA A 908 -6.79 3.81 -50.27
CA ALA A 908 -6.93 4.55 -51.52
C ALA A 908 -8.37 5.07 -51.75
N ASN A 909 -9.35 4.60 -50.98
CA ASN A 909 -10.72 5.09 -51.05
C ASN A 909 -10.83 6.43 -50.31
N GLU A 910 -10.93 7.53 -51.08
CA GLU A 910 -11.08 8.89 -50.55
C GLU A 910 -12.26 9.03 -49.57
N GLY A 911 -13.34 8.29 -49.79
CA GLY A 911 -14.49 8.29 -48.90
C GLY A 911 -14.23 7.62 -47.54
N PHE A 912 -13.36 6.61 -47.48
CA PHE A 912 -12.93 5.99 -46.22
C PHE A 912 -11.98 6.92 -45.47
N ARG A 913 -10.98 7.48 -46.15
CA ARG A 913 -10.01 8.42 -45.55
C ARG A 913 -10.66 9.69 -44.98
N ALA A 914 -11.73 10.17 -45.60
CA ALA A 914 -12.41 11.39 -45.16
C ALA A 914 -13.51 11.17 -44.12
N LYS A 915 -14.08 9.96 -43.99
CA LYS A 915 -15.26 9.70 -43.15
C LYS A 915 -15.05 8.70 -42.02
N ALA A 916 -13.98 7.90 -42.04
CA ALA A 916 -13.68 6.98 -40.95
C ALA A 916 -13.02 7.72 -39.77
N PRO A 917 -13.21 7.25 -38.53
CA PRO A 917 -12.51 7.80 -37.36
C PRO A 917 -10.97 7.75 -37.54
N PRO A 918 -10.22 8.75 -37.05
CA PRO A 918 -8.77 8.84 -37.23
C PRO A 918 -8.01 7.58 -36.78
N ASP A 919 -8.43 7.00 -35.65
CA ASP A 919 -7.80 5.81 -35.05
C ASP A 919 -7.93 4.58 -35.96
N VAL A 920 -9.07 4.48 -36.67
CA VAL A 920 -9.36 3.38 -37.61
C VAL A 920 -8.55 3.54 -38.91
N VAL A 921 -8.28 4.78 -39.34
CA VAL A 921 -7.40 5.06 -40.49
C VAL A 921 -5.95 4.72 -40.11
N LYS A 922 -5.50 5.15 -38.92
CA LYS A 922 -4.14 4.86 -38.41
C LYS A 922 -3.89 3.35 -38.29
N GLN A 923 -4.83 2.60 -37.71
CA GLN A 923 -4.74 1.13 -37.64
C GLN A 923 -4.65 0.48 -39.03
N ALA A 924 -5.35 1.03 -40.04
CA ALA A 924 -5.29 0.51 -41.40
C ALA A 924 -3.94 0.81 -42.09
N GLU A 925 -3.33 1.96 -41.81
CA GLU A 925 -1.99 2.33 -42.29
C GLU A 925 -0.90 1.46 -41.63
N GLU A 926 -0.99 1.25 -40.31
CA GLU A 926 -0.11 0.36 -39.56
C GLU A 926 -0.20 -1.10 -40.06
N LEU A 927 -1.43 -1.58 -40.32
CA LEU A 927 -1.64 -2.91 -40.89
C LEU A 927 -1.03 -3.05 -42.30
N ALA A 928 -1.15 -2.03 -43.15
CA ALA A 928 -0.57 -2.07 -44.50
C ALA A 928 0.98 -2.08 -44.45
N ALA A 929 1.56 -1.25 -43.59
CA ALA A 929 3.01 -1.23 -43.38
C ALA A 929 3.54 -2.57 -42.85
N ASP A 930 2.79 -3.22 -41.94
CA ASP A 930 3.18 -4.53 -41.42
C ASP A 930 3.09 -5.63 -42.48
N LEU A 931 2.02 -5.64 -43.27
CA LEU A 931 1.87 -6.59 -44.38
C LEU A 931 2.93 -6.39 -45.47
N GLN A 932 3.39 -5.15 -45.73
CA GLN A 932 4.51 -4.88 -46.65
C GLN A 932 5.84 -5.45 -46.12
N ARG A 933 6.12 -5.32 -44.81
CA ARG A 933 7.30 -5.94 -44.20
C ARG A 933 7.25 -7.46 -44.31
N GLN A 934 6.10 -8.07 -44.01
CA GLN A 934 5.89 -9.52 -44.14
C GLN A 934 6.03 -9.98 -45.60
N GLN A 935 5.56 -9.20 -46.58
CA GLN A 935 5.73 -9.50 -48.00
C GLN A 935 7.21 -9.55 -48.38
N ALA A 936 7.98 -8.52 -48.03
CA ALA A 936 9.40 -8.42 -48.35
C ALA A 936 10.21 -9.57 -47.71
N ASP A 937 9.89 -9.94 -46.46
CA ASP A 937 10.50 -11.08 -45.78
C ASP A 937 10.20 -12.41 -46.48
N LEU A 938 8.93 -12.67 -46.85
CA LEU A 938 8.55 -13.88 -47.59
C LEU A 938 9.19 -13.95 -48.98
N GLU A 939 9.24 -12.83 -49.72
CA GLU A 939 9.91 -12.76 -51.03
C GLU A 939 11.41 -13.05 -50.91
N SER A 940 12.07 -12.51 -49.88
CA SER A 940 13.47 -12.81 -49.57
C SER A 940 13.69 -14.29 -49.26
N ARG A 941 12.85 -14.90 -48.42
CA ARG A 941 12.93 -16.33 -48.07
C ARG A 941 12.68 -17.24 -49.27
N ILE A 942 11.74 -16.90 -50.16
CA ILE A 942 11.50 -17.66 -51.40
C ILE A 942 12.73 -17.58 -52.32
N GLY A 943 13.35 -16.40 -52.45
CA GLY A 943 14.58 -16.22 -53.21
C GLY A 943 15.75 -17.05 -52.68
N ALA A 944 15.84 -17.23 -51.37
CA ALA A 944 16.89 -17.99 -50.70
C ALA A 944 16.81 -19.52 -50.97
N LEU A 945 15.63 -20.04 -51.34
CA LEU A 945 15.42 -21.47 -51.64
C LEU A 945 15.89 -21.91 -53.04
N GLY A 946 16.33 -20.97 -53.89
CA GLY A 946 16.68 -21.21 -55.30
C GLY A 946 15.51 -20.96 -56.24
#